data_AF-A0A150PCE4-F1
#
_entry.id   AF-A0A150PCE4-F1
#
_cell.length_a   1.000
_cell.length_b   1.000
_cell.length_c   1.000
_cell.angle_alpha   90.00
_cell.angle_beta   90.00
_cell.angle_gamma   90.00
#
_symmetry.space_group_name_H-M   'P 1'
#
loop_
_entity.id
_entity.type
_entity.pdbx_description
1 polymer ?
#
loop_
_entity_poly.entity_id
_entity_poly.type
_entity_poly.pdbx_seq_one_letter_code
_entity_poly.pdbx_strand_id
1 'polypeptide(L)'
;MRRSLRPLLYSLLLSVPIGCDAASDSKPTPPAATSVEPSPKIDDTDGDGISDEDEGRADAVDTDGDGELDFEDTDSDNDGLPDAVEGAIRPGQQELPDSDDDGVPDFRDEDSDGNGIPDEDEGDEDLDDDGLPDYADLDDDGDGLSDKLEIGPDPSDPINSDDDRWPDFRDTDSDDDGILDRFERELDADNDGIPSFRDLDSDDDCRPDAVERGDGDPDMPPIDSDGDGGADFFDLDSDNDGLLDQLEDVNCDGVLDPGESSTASEDTDEDGVSDLIEVAAGTNPNDDLDNPQANGDFVFEVPYRMAPTPAQDTLDFSTNISQADVVFAMDTTGSMSGSISNLQHTLQDVIDQLAEEIPSIGIGVTHYKDFPHSPYGDSADQPFYLEHRVMSVLTPAGRDSVQDAVDNLRASGGNDLPESGWEALHQISRGTGTTEAGASVPAFDPLTAPPGAIPAGETVGVLGGVGFRTGSLPIVVMITDVPSHNGAVPGTAYNGVSSPTHTQALSSLTSLGGRMIGMATTDGDSGQTKADLTAGALATGSVVPPSAWGPAEMRPPQCTVDQCCTGANGRGVAPTNNKCPLVFSVSLSGTGLNLAVVQAIKVLTTYVTLDISAAAEDDESDTVDAVSAFVDRIIANNLAPEPCTSGLRVIDKNLDSVADTYTNVFPGPTVCFDVLPKINVSVPPTEEPQMFTANIVVTGDGVTTLSTRKVFFLVPPEIPPPPIH
;
A
#
# COMPACT_ATOMS: atom_id res chain seq x y z
N MET A 1 15.81 26.57 4.79
CA MET A 1 16.45 27.62 5.65
C MET A 1 16.56 27.01 7.05
N ARG A 2 17.68 26.87 7.77
CA ARG A 2 19.03 27.45 7.79
C ARG A 2 20.05 26.31 8.01
N ARG A 3 21.05 26.20 7.13
CA ARG A 3 22.31 25.45 7.36
C ARG A 3 23.33 26.38 8.03
N SER A 4 24.14 25.85 8.95
CA SER A 4 25.30 26.55 9.52
C SER A 4 26.58 25.81 9.14
N LEU A 5 27.25 26.31 8.10
CA LEU A 5 28.64 26.04 7.76
C LEU A 5 29.54 27.17 8.28
N ARG A 6 30.80 26.84 8.63
CA ARG A 6 32.09 27.58 8.40
C ARG A 6 33.07 27.53 9.61
N PRO A 7 34.39 27.76 9.42
CA PRO A 7 35.36 26.89 8.73
C PRO A 7 36.74 26.84 9.48
N LEU A 8 37.71 26.14 8.89
CA LEU A 8 39.14 26.13 9.27
C LEU A 8 39.84 27.50 9.11
N LEU A 9 40.96 27.70 9.85
CA LEU A 9 42.37 27.69 9.36
C LEU A 9 43.31 28.73 10.04
N TYR A 10 44.34 28.20 10.71
CA TYR A 10 45.74 28.67 10.88
C TYR A 10 46.14 29.88 11.75
N SER A 11 47.07 29.61 12.69
CA SER A 11 48.35 30.33 12.71
C SER A 11 49.47 29.51 13.37
N LEU A 12 50.56 29.41 12.62
CA LEU A 12 51.82 28.69 12.85
C LEU A 12 52.82 29.61 13.57
N LEU A 13 53.66 29.11 14.48
CA LEU A 13 55.02 29.63 14.74
C LEU A 13 55.91 28.62 15.52
N LEU A 14 56.97 28.20 14.81
CA LEU A 14 58.27 27.59 15.19
C LEU A 14 58.85 28.02 16.57
N SER A 15 59.70 27.29 17.31
CA SER A 15 60.82 26.36 16.97
C SER A 15 61.43 25.63 18.23
N VAL A 16 61.60 24.29 18.19
CA VAL A 16 62.87 23.46 18.22
C VAL A 16 64.00 23.79 19.26
N PRO A 17 64.80 22.82 19.83
CA PRO A 17 64.56 21.40 20.19
C PRO A 17 65.41 20.82 21.40
N ILE A 18 65.39 19.49 21.54
CA ILE A 18 66.33 18.53 22.21
C ILE A 18 66.48 18.58 23.74
N GLY A 19 66.15 17.46 24.39
CA GLY A 19 66.63 17.08 25.72
C GLY A 19 66.62 15.56 25.91
N CYS A 20 67.81 14.96 25.94
CA CYS A 20 68.08 13.66 26.54
C CYS A 20 67.91 13.74 28.07
N ASP A 21 67.41 12.68 28.73
CA ASP A 21 68.25 11.84 29.58
C ASP A 21 67.49 10.64 30.15
N ALA A 22 68.28 9.60 30.41
CA ALA A 22 67.91 8.27 30.87
C ALA A 22 67.91 8.14 32.41
N ALA A 23 67.48 6.94 32.85
CA ALA A 23 67.71 6.25 34.12
C ALA A 23 66.57 6.30 35.17
N SER A 24 66.04 5.12 35.55
CA SER A 24 66.55 4.40 36.73
C SER A 24 66.04 2.95 36.85
N ASP A 25 66.98 2.04 37.10
CA ASP A 25 67.00 0.88 38.02
C ASP A 25 65.71 0.04 38.23
N SER A 26 65.75 -1.29 38.09
CA SER A 26 66.59 -2.16 38.93
C SER A 26 66.64 -3.59 38.40
N LYS A 27 67.85 -4.15 38.36
CA LYS A 27 68.19 -5.50 37.88
C LYS A 27 68.37 -6.43 39.10
N PRO A 28 67.66 -7.57 39.21
CA PRO A 28 67.99 -8.58 40.22
C PRO A 28 69.24 -9.39 39.83
N THR A 29 70.03 -9.69 40.84
CA THR A 29 71.30 -10.44 40.83
C THR A 29 71.10 -11.89 40.36
N PRO A 30 72.03 -12.49 39.58
CA PRO A 30 71.93 -13.87 39.12
C PRO A 30 72.13 -14.87 40.27
N PRO A 31 71.37 -15.98 40.34
CA PRO A 31 71.69 -17.06 41.23
C PRO A 31 72.98 -17.77 40.77
N ALA A 32 73.73 -18.26 41.76
CA ALA A 32 75.03 -18.87 41.61
C ALA A 32 74.97 -20.15 40.75
N ALA A 33 76.01 -20.34 39.94
CA ALA A 33 76.28 -21.58 39.22
C ALA A 33 76.27 -22.78 40.18
N THR A 34 75.23 -23.60 40.09
CA THR A 34 75.22 -24.99 40.51
C THR A 34 75.90 -25.82 39.43
N SER A 35 76.84 -26.67 39.86
CA SER A 35 77.49 -27.68 39.05
C SER A 35 76.46 -28.58 38.38
N VAL A 36 76.44 -28.58 37.04
CA VAL A 36 75.77 -29.60 36.23
C VAL A 36 76.53 -30.91 36.47
N GLU A 37 75.89 -31.86 37.15
CA GLU A 37 76.25 -33.28 37.02
C GLU A 37 76.05 -33.67 35.55
N PRO A 38 76.88 -34.54 34.95
CA PRO A 38 76.64 -34.96 33.57
C PRO A 38 75.23 -35.54 33.50
N SER A 39 74.44 -35.06 32.52
CA SER A 39 73.20 -35.69 32.11
C SER A 39 73.41 -37.20 32.02
N PRO A 40 72.40 -38.04 32.36
CA PRO A 40 72.47 -39.44 31.99
C PRO A 40 72.85 -39.50 30.51
N LYS A 41 73.74 -40.43 30.17
CA LYS A 41 73.82 -40.82 28.76
C LYS A 41 72.43 -41.33 28.45
N ILE A 42 71.71 -40.55 27.68
CA ILE A 42 70.63 -41.09 26.88
C ILE A 42 71.35 -42.06 25.96
N ASP A 43 71.06 -43.34 26.15
CA ASP A 43 71.48 -44.35 25.20
C ASP A 43 70.50 -44.17 24.03
N ASP A 44 71.07 -43.93 22.86
CA ASP A 44 70.47 -43.54 21.59
C ASP A 44 71.38 -44.26 20.58
N THR A 45 70.88 -45.36 19.99
CA THR A 45 71.70 -46.41 19.40
C THR A 45 71.91 -46.20 17.90
N ASP A 46 70.87 -45.81 17.18
CA ASP A 46 70.82 -45.38 15.77
C ASP A 46 71.31 -43.92 15.57
N GLY A 47 71.21 -43.06 16.59
CA GLY A 47 71.67 -41.68 16.56
C GLY A 47 70.67 -40.68 15.98
N ASP A 48 69.39 -40.99 16.01
CA ASP A 48 68.29 -40.21 15.43
C ASP A 48 67.87 -38.99 16.31
N GLY A 49 68.13 -39.04 17.61
CA GLY A 49 67.81 -38.00 18.58
C GLY A 49 66.70 -38.35 19.57
N ILE A 50 66.05 -39.51 19.41
CA ILE A 50 65.13 -40.13 20.37
C ILE A 50 65.96 -41.00 21.34
N SER A 51 65.40 -41.42 22.47
CA SER A 51 66.10 -42.30 23.40
C SER A 51 65.66 -43.74 23.28
N ASP A 52 66.60 -44.68 23.46
CA ASP A 52 66.26 -46.10 23.43
C ASP A 52 65.11 -46.44 24.43
N GLU A 53 64.97 -45.67 25.53
CA GLU A 53 63.87 -45.87 26.50
C GLU A 53 62.51 -45.44 25.94
N ASP A 54 62.47 -44.33 25.22
CA ASP A 54 61.29 -43.75 24.60
C ASP A 54 60.87 -44.55 23.35
N GLU A 55 61.83 -45.14 22.62
CA GLU A 55 61.64 -46.08 21.52
C GLU A 55 61.32 -47.52 22.00
N GLY A 56 60.91 -47.67 23.26
CA GLY A 56 60.37 -48.95 23.75
C GLY A 56 61.37 -50.08 23.94
N ARG A 57 62.69 -49.83 24.08
CA ARG A 57 63.71 -50.89 24.30
C ARG A 57 63.37 -51.89 25.40
N ALA A 58 62.72 -51.44 26.47
CA ALA A 58 62.35 -52.30 27.59
C ALA A 58 61.39 -53.44 27.19
N ASP A 59 60.53 -53.16 26.20
CA ASP A 59 59.51 -54.07 25.69
C ASP A 59 59.92 -54.73 24.37
N ALA A 60 61.07 -54.33 23.81
CA ALA A 60 61.61 -54.81 22.53
C ALA A 60 60.57 -54.65 21.41
N VAL A 61 60.12 -53.40 21.26
CA VAL A 61 59.16 -53.00 20.23
C VAL A 61 59.83 -53.01 18.85
N ASP A 62 59.03 -53.33 17.85
CA ASP A 62 59.37 -53.65 16.46
C ASP A 62 58.07 -53.33 15.70
N THR A 63 57.92 -52.07 15.31
CA THR A 63 56.65 -51.48 14.85
C THR A 63 56.27 -51.98 13.47
N ASP A 64 57.19 -51.90 12.50
CA ASP A 64 57.00 -52.39 11.13
C ASP A 64 57.16 -53.92 10.98
N GLY A 65 57.76 -54.59 11.96
CA GLY A 65 57.95 -56.04 11.98
C GLY A 65 59.03 -56.56 11.05
N ASP A 66 59.98 -55.73 10.60
CA ASP A 66 61.06 -56.13 9.70
C ASP A 66 62.18 -56.94 10.40
N GLY A 67 62.23 -56.84 11.73
CA GLY A 67 63.13 -57.55 12.63
C GLY A 67 64.38 -56.78 13.06
N GLU A 68 64.53 -55.52 12.66
CA GLU A 68 65.16 -54.46 13.47
C GLU A 68 64.22 -54.14 14.66
N LEU A 69 64.72 -53.57 15.75
CA LEU A 69 63.86 -53.12 16.86
C LEU A 69 63.87 -51.61 16.79
N ASP A 70 62.77 -50.93 17.13
CA ASP A 70 62.62 -49.47 16.96
C ASP A 70 63.86 -48.68 17.43
N PHE A 71 64.37 -48.93 18.65
CA PHE A 71 65.62 -48.30 19.16
C PHE A 71 66.94 -48.63 18.42
N GLU A 72 66.92 -49.46 17.38
CA GLU A 72 68.05 -49.70 16.46
C GLU A 72 67.69 -49.35 15.01
N ASP A 73 66.44 -48.98 14.74
CA ASP A 73 65.90 -48.57 13.45
C ASP A 73 66.06 -47.05 13.27
N THR A 74 65.86 -46.54 12.05
CA THR A 74 65.90 -45.09 11.78
C THR A 74 64.62 -44.58 11.14
N ASP A 75 63.62 -45.45 11.05
CA ASP A 75 62.35 -45.36 10.30
C ASP A 75 61.48 -46.52 10.83
N SER A 76 60.94 -46.34 12.04
CA SER A 76 60.43 -47.42 12.91
C SER A 76 59.13 -48.06 12.39
N ASP A 77 58.29 -47.30 11.68
CA ASP A 77 57.06 -47.77 11.01
C ASP A 77 57.24 -47.97 9.50
N ASN A 78 58.36 -47.53 8.91
CA ASN A 78 58.76 -47.81 7.53
C ASN A 78 57.85 -47.16 6.48
N ASP A 79 57.29 -46.01 6.84
CA ASP A 79 56.50 -45.12 5.98
C ASP A 79 57.42 -44.30 5.04
N GLY A 80 58.72 -44.23 5.36
CA GLY A 80 59.75 -43.52 4.59
C GLY A 80 60.08 -42.12 5.10
N LEU A 81 59.45 -41.66 6.17
CA LEU A 81 59.89 -40.55 7.00
C LEU A 81 60.87 -41.09 8.08
N PRO A 82 62.00 -40.41 8.35
CA PRO A 82 62.93 -40.92 9.37
C PRO A 82 62.53 -40.47 10.78
N ASP A 83 62.61 -41.36 11.77
CA ASP A 83 62.34 -41.11 13.20
C ASP A 83 62.95 -39.79 13.74
N ALA A 84 64.12 -39.40 13.22
CA ALA A 84 64.78 -38.13 13.56
C ALA A 84 63.97 -36.86 13.19
N VAL A 85 63.01 -36.97 12.27
CA VAL A 85 62.08 -35.94 11.80
C VAL A 85 60.80 -36.02 12.62
N GLU A 86 60.14 -37.17 12.67
CA GLU A 86 58.87 -37.36 13.38
C GLU A 86 59.02 -37.24 14.90
N GLY A 87 60.08 -37.80 15.48
CA GLY A 87 60.37 -37.70 16.92
C GLY A 87 60.98 -36.37 17.37
N ALA A 88 61.12 -35.39 16.47
CA ALA A 88 61.82 -34.14 16.77
C ALA A 88 61.03 -33.25 17.75
N ILE A 89 61.44 -33.21 19.03
CA ILE A 89 60.83 -32.33 20.04
C ILE A 89 60.93 -30.85 19.64
N ARG A 90 59.78 -30.21 19.45
CA ARG A 90 59.69 -28.82 18.99
C ARG A 90 59.78 -27.80 20.13
N PRO A 91 60.10 -26.52 19.85
CA PRO A 91 60.30 -25.49 20.88
C PRO A 91 59.05 -25.20 21.73
N GLY A 92 58.90 -25.89 22.86
CA GLY A 92 57.76 -25.71 23.78
C GLY A 92 57.11 -27.01 24.19
N GLN A 93 57.34 -28.06 23.41
CA GLN A 93 56.94 -29.44 23.68
C GLN A 93 57.88 -30.09 24.69
N GLN A 94 57.34 -31.00 25.52
CA GLN A 94 58.06 -31.61 26.65
C GLN A 94 57.98 -33.14 26.64
N GLU A 95 57.04 -33.69 25.87
CA GLU A 95 56.88 -35.12 25.58
C GLU A 95 57.10 -35.33 24.07
N LEU A 96 57.20 -36.58 23.63
CA LEU A 96 57.31 -36.90 22.20
C LEU A 96 56.06 -36.42 21.45
N PRO A 97 56.18 -36.10 20.15
CA PRO A 97 55.03 -35.90 19.26
C PRO A 97 54.09 -37.11 19.28
N ASP A 98 52.80 -36.81 19.27
CA ASP A 98 51.61 -37.69 19.33
C ASP A 98 50.48 -36.77 18.85
N SER A 99 50.44 -36.52 17.54
CA SER A 99 49.75 -35.36 16.94
C SER A 99 48.23 -35.52 16.96
N ASP A 100 47.72 -36.75 16.82
CA ASP A 100 46.30 -37.08 16.95
C ASP A 100 45.83 -37.47 18.38
N ASP A 101 46.75 -37.47 19.35
CA ASP A 101 46.55 -37.84 20.76
C ASP A 101 46.02 -39.30 20.96
N ASP A 102 46.29 -40.25 20.05
CA ASP A 102 45.85 -41.65 20.19
C ASP A 102 46.71 -42.47 21.18
N GLY A 103 47.90 -41.97 21.51
CA GLY A 103 48.87 -42.58 22.42
C GLY A 103 49.97 -43.41 21.74
N VAL A 104 50.04 -43.41 20.41
CA VAL A 104 51.17 -43.83 19.59
C VAL A 104 51.95 -42.57 19.21
N PRO A 105 53.25 -42.47 19.54
CA PRO A 105 54.05 -41.34 19.10
C PRO A 105 54.24 -41.33 17.59
N ASP A 106 54.28 -40.15 16.96
CA ASP A 106 54.34 -39.94 15.50
C ASP A 106 55.36 -40.85 14.79
N PHE A 107 56.60 -40.96 15.29
CA PHE A 107 57.65 -41.83 14.69
C PHE A 107 57.35 -43.35 14.71
N ARG A 108 56.17 -43.75 15.18
CA ARG A 108 55.71 -45.14 15.26
C ARG A 108 54.26 -45.25 14.77
N ASP A 109 53.74 -44.21 14.13
CA ASP A 109 52.40 -44.13 13.60
C ASP A 109 52.45 -44.01 12.08
N GLU A 110 51.60 -44.76 11.38
CA GLU A 110 51.55 -44.71 9.91
C GLU A 110 50.63 -43.58 9.39
N ASP A 111 49.97 -42.85 10.31
CA ASP A 111 48.93 -41.81 10.09
C ASP A 111 48.94 -40.88 11.33
N SER A 112 50.00 -40.08 11.49
CA SER A 112 50.35 -39.33 12.71
C SER A 112 49.30 -38.29 13.13
N ASP A 113 48.55 -37.74 12.18
CA ASP A 113 47.47 -36.78 12.41
C ASP A 113 46.06 -37.43 12.47
N GLY A 114 45.99 -38.72 12.15
CA GLY A 114 44.79 -39.54 12.19
C GLY A 114 43.71 -39.08 11.20
N ASN A 115 44.08 -38.38 10.12
CA ASN A 115 43.15 -37.92 9.09
C ASN A 115 42.75 -39.06 8.13
N GLY A 116 43.54 -40.14 8.08
CA GLY A 116 43.31 -41.33 7.27
C GLY A 116 44.07 -41.38 5.94
N ILE A 117 44.87 -40.37 5.64
CA ILE A 117 45.93 -40.38 4.64
C ILE A 117 47.21 -40.83 5.35
N PRO A 118 47.98 -41.78 4.80
CA PRO A 118 49.23 -42.18 5.44
C PRO A 118 50.33 -41.12 5.29
N ASP A 119 51.18 -41.01 6.31
CA ASP A 119 52.34 -40.12 6.36
C ASP A 119 53.26 -40.25 5.12
N GLU A 120 53.36 -41.47 4.55
CA GLU A 120 54.12 -41.75 3.32
C GLU A 120 53.63 -40.97 2.08
N ASP A 121 52.33 -40.66 2.04
CA ASP A 121 51.65 -39.98 0.94
C ASP A 121 51.62 -38.44 1.13
N GLU A 122 51.65 -37.95 2.37
CA GLU A 122 51.69 -36.52 2.74
C GLU A 122 53.11 -35.94 2.66
N GLY A 123 54.06 -36.61 3.31
CA GLY A 123 55.47 -36.24 3.33
C GLY A 123 55.81 -35.06 4.27
N ASP A 124 57.06 -34.58 4.19
CA ASP A 124 57.64 -33.60 5.13
C ASP A 124 57.48 -32.12 4.71
N GLU A 125 56.49 -31.81 3.86
CA GLU A 125 56.14 -30.42 3.52
C GLU A 125 55.41 -29.76 4.72
N ASP A 126 55.36 -28.43 4.74
CA ASP A 126 54.75 -27.60 5.81
C ASP A 126 54.05 -26.48 5.03
N LEU A 127 52.78 -26.71 4.68
CA LEU A 127 52.06 -25.94 3.68
C LEU A 127 51.70 -24.53 4.17
N ASP A 128 51.32 -24.38 5.43
CA ASP A 128 50.90 -23.10 6.04
C ASP A 128 52.05 -22.32 6.74
N ASP A 129 53.27 -22.89 6.80
CA ASP A 129 54.46 -22.35 7.45
C ASP A 129 54.30 -22.12 8.99
N ASP A 130 53.41 -22.85 9.68
CA ASP A 130 53.24 -22.77 11.14
C ASP A 130 54.36 -23.50 11.92
N GLY A 131 55.04 -24.42 11.24
CA GLY A 131 56.13 -25.25 11.76
C GLY A 131 55.73 -26.70 12.07
N LEU A 132 54.49 -27.11 11.81
CA LEU A 132 53.97 -28.48 11.65
C LEU A 132 54.08 -28.91 10.19
N PRO A 133 54.94 -29.91 9.89
CA PRO A 133 54.82 -30.61 8.64
C PRO A 133 53.51 -31.37 8.53
N ASP A 134 53.00 -31.41 7.30
CA ASP A 134 51.66 -31.83 6.91
C ASP A 134 51.26 -33.19 7.49
N TYR A 135 52.13 -34.20 7.42
CA TYR A 135 51.86 -35.55 7.98
C TYR A 135 51.47 -35.55 9.48
N ALA A 136 51.77 -34.48 10.21
CA ALA A 136 51.50 -34.32 11.64
C ALA A 136 50.76 -33.01 11.97
N ASP A 137 50.29 -32.27 10.97
CA ASP A 137 49.40 -31.13 11.17
C ASP A 137 47.94 -31.62 11.15
N LEU A 138 47.03 -30.90 11.80
CA LEU A 138 45.59 -31.23 11.81
C LEU A 138 44.78 -30.27 10.92
N ASP A 139 45.44 -29.31 10.29
CA ASP A 139 44.94 -28.16 9.54
C ASP A 139 46.03 -27.71 8.55
N ASP A 140 46.30 -28.54 7.54
CA ASP A 140 47.44 -28.45 6.60
C ASP A 140 47.61 -27.05 5.97
N ASP A 141 46.51 -26.37 5.64
CA ASP A 141 46.52 -25.05 5.01
C ASP A 141 46.28 -23.87 5.96
N GLY A 142 46.01 -24.16 7.23
CA GLY A 142 45.88 -23.19 8.31
C GLY A 142 44.68 -22.27 8.19
N ASP A 143 43.60 -22.69 7.52
CA ASP A 143 42.37 -21.92 7.42
C ASP A 143 41.47 -22.04 8.66
N GLY A 144 41.72 -23.03 9.52
CA GLY A 144 41.00 -23.25 10.77
C GLY A 144 39.83 -24.21 10.67
N LEU A 145 39.66 -24.90 9.54
CA LEU A 145 39.01 -26.19 9.45
C LEU A 145 40.01 -27.29 9.87
N SER A 146 39.78 -28.54 9.53
CA SER A 146 40.65 -29.61 9.98
C SER A 146 40.67 -30.67 8.91
N ASP A 147 41.83 -31.23 8.59
CA ASP A 147 41.97 -32.06 7.38
C ASP A 147 40.98 -33.23 7.37
N LYS A 148 40.72 -33.82 8.54
CA LYS A 148 39.72 -34.89 8.71
C LYS A 148 38.31 -34.50 8.23
N LEU A 149 37.90 -33.24 8.39
CA LEU A 149 36.63 -32.69 7.94
C LEU A 149 36.63 -32.47 6.41
N GLU A 150 37.73 -31.97 5.88
CA GLU A 150 37.87 -31.57 4.48
C GLU A 150 38.23 -32.74 3.55
N ILE A 151 38.95 -33.75 4.02
CA ILE A 151 39.18 -34.98 3.24
C ILE A 151 37.85 -35.65 2.85
N GLY A 152 36.84 -35.53 3.71
CA GLY A 152 35.51 -36.09 3.49
C GLY A 152 35.44 -37.60 3.72
N PRO A 153 34.52 -38.33 3.04
CA PRO A 153 34.18 -39.70 3.42
C PRO A 153 35.16 -40.79 2.94
N ASP A 154 36.09 -40.49 2.03
CA ASP A 154 37.03 -41.45 1.45
C ASP A 154 38.44 -40.82 1.32
N PRO A 155 39.36 -41.06 2.27
CA PRO A 155 40.73 -40.53 2.21
C PRO A 155 41.53 -40.97 0.98
N SER A 156 41.12 -42.04 0.28
CA SER A 156 41.77 -42.47 -0.95
C SER A 156 41.30 -41.72 -2.21
N ASP A 157 40.26 -40.89 -2.06
CA ASP A 157 39.70 -39.99 -3.07
C ASP A 157 39.23 -38.71 -2.34
N PRO A 158 40.16 -37.90 -1.76
CA PRO A 158 39.81 -36.68 -1.03
C PRO A 158 38.96 -35.75 -1.89
N ILE A 159 38.08 -34.99 -1.23
CA ILE A 159 37.25 -34.01 -1.92
C ILE A 159 38.14 -32.88 -2.45
N ASN A 160 37.82 -32.45 -3.66
CA ASN A 160 38.36 -31.26 -4.31
C ASN A 160 37.14 -30.60 -4.98
N SER A 161 36.67 -29.48 -4.43
CA SER A 161 35.37 -28.90 -4.76
C SER A 161 35.40 -28.07 -6.06
N ASP A 162 36.54 -27.45 -6.38
CA ASP A 162 36.74 -26.60 -7.57
C ASP A 162 37.42 -27.29 -8.79
N ASP A 163 37.80 -28.56 -8.65
CA ASP A 163 38.58 -29.38 -9.59
C ASP A 163 40.00 -28.82 -9.92
N ASP A 164 40.65 -28.10 -9.00
CA ASP A 164 41.97 -27.50 -9.21
C ASP A 164 43.17 -28.45 -8.94
N ARG A 165 44.32 -27.92 -8.48
CA ARG A 165 45.49 -28.72 -8.12
C ARG A 165 45.47 -29.22 -6.67
N TRP A 166 44.81 -28.53 -5.74
CA TRP A 166 44.88 -28.77 -4.31
C TRP A 166 43.55 -29.33 -3.81
N PRO A 167 43.51 -30.52 -3.18
CA PRO A 167 42.29 -30.98 -2.52
C PRO A 167 41.88 -30.02 -1.39
N ASP A 168 40.60 -30.06 -1.00
CA ASP A 168 40.01 -29.11 -0.04
C ASP A 168 40.87 -28.92 1.22
N PHE A 169 41.34 -30.01 1.85
CA PHE A 169 42.17 -29.96 3.07
C PHE A 169 43.55 -29.28 2.90
N ARG A 170 43.87 -28.81 1.70
CA ARG A 170 45.13 -28.14 1.34
C ARG A 170 44.85 -26.86 0.55
N ASP A 171 43.61 -26.38 0.57
CA ASP A 171 43.16 -25.20 -0.13
C ASP A 171 42.30 -24.30 0.76
N THR A 172 42.80 -23.10 1.04
CA THR A 172 42.17 -22.11 1.92
C THR A 172 40.86 -21.49 1.40
N ASP A 173 40.45 -21.86 0.19
CA ASP A 173 39.28 -21.40 -0.58
C ASP A 173 38.78 -22.59 -1.42
N SER A 174 38.18 -23.58 -0.76
CA SER A 174 37.92 -24.93 -1.30
C SER A 174 37.06 -24.94 -2.58
N ASP A 175 36.15 -23.99 -2.75
CA ASP A 175 35.28 -23.87 -3.94
C ASP A 175 35.62 -22.69 -4.88
N ASP A 176 36.68 -21.93 -4.55
CA ASP A 176 37.34 -20.92 -5.37
C ASP A 176 36.40 -19.76 -5.75
N ASP A 177 35.46 -19.44 -4.85
CA ASP A 177 34.45 -18.40 -4.97
C ASP A 177 34.98 -17.00 -4.51
N GLY A 178 36.08 -17.02 -3.75
CA GLY A 178 36.81 -15.87 -3.25
C GLY A 178 36.43 -15.41 -1.83
N ILE A 179 35.56 -16.14 -1.14
CA ILE A 179 35.47 -16.21 0.31
C ILE A 179 36.51 -17.24 0.77
N LEU A 180 36.97 -17.15 2.03
CA LEU A 180 37.93 -18.13 2.54
C LEU A 180 37.18 -19.03 3.52
N ASP A 181 37.47 -20.32 3.51
CA ASP A 181 36.84 -21.37 4.31
C ASP A 181 36.74 -21.00 5.81
N ARG A 182 37.72 -20.26 6.33
CA ARG A 182 37.73 -19.69 7.70
C ARG A 182 36.49 -18.84 8.04
N PHE A 183 35.86 -18.25 7.03
CA PHE A 183 34.66 -17.41 7.11
C PHE A 183 33.38 -18.22 6.86
N GLU A 184 33.37 -19.16 5.93
CA GLU A 184 32.21 -19.98 5.58
C GLU A 184 31.96 -21.11 6.60
N ARG A 185 33.02 -21.87 6.89
CA ARG A 185 33.07 -22.98 7.84
C ARG A 185 32.07 -24.10 7.53
N GLU A 186 31.91 -25.04 8.47
CA GLU A 186 30.95 -26.16 8.41
C GLU A 186 29.47 -25.70 8.63
N LEU A 187 29.07 -24.56 8.07
CA LEU A 187 27.67 -24.12 8.00
C LEU A 187 26.96 -24.75 6.79
N ASP A 188 25.64 -24.73 6.80
CA ASP A 188 24.75 -25.33 5.78
C ASP A 188 23.44 -24.53 5.84
N ALA A 189 23.44 -23.33 5.25
CA ALA A 189 22.38 -22.35 5.45
C ALA A 189 21.08 -22.79 4.77
N ASP A 190 21.15 -23.33 3.56
CA ASP A 190 20.03 -23.84 2.79
C ASP A 190 19.56 -25.26 3.20
N ASN A 191 20.38 -26.00 3.97
CA ASN A 191 20.16 -27.38 4.43
C ASN A 191 20.11 -28.42 3.30
N ASP A 192 20.88 -28.25 2.22
CA ASP A 192 21.01 -29.25 1.15
C ASP A 192 22.01 -30.38 1.50
N GLY A 193 22.86 -30.14 2.50
CA GLY A 193 23.86 -31.06 3.03
C GLY A 193 25.26 -30.89 2.44
N ILE A 194 25.51 -29.84 1.66
CA ILE A 194 26.83 -29.34 1.27
C ILE A 194 27.22 -28.25 2.29
N PRO A 195 28.38 -28.37 2.94
CA PRO A 195 28.87 -27.30 3.79
C PRO A 195 29.24 -26.06 2.98
N SER A 196 29.05 -24.88 3.55
CA SER A 196 29.24 -23.59 2.87
C SER A 196 30.61 -23.38 2.24
N PHE A 197 31.70 -23.82 2.88
CA PHE A 197 33.06 -23.78 2.29
C PHE A 197 33.22 -24.63 1.00
N ARG A 198 32.14 -25.25 0.52
CA ARG A 198 32.09 -26.10 -0.68
C ARG A 198 30.91 -25.74 -1.58
N ASP A 199 30.16 -24.72 -1.21
CA ASP A 199 28.91 -24.37 -1.87
C ASP A 199 29.02 -22.99 -2.50
N LEU A 200 28.75 -22.94 -3.80
CA LEU A 200 28.88 -21.72 -4.59
C LEU A 200 27.69 -20.76 -4.42
N ASP A 201 26.66 -21.18 -3.67
CA ASP A 201 25.40 -20.48 -3.40
C ASP A 201 24.85 -21.00 -2.05
N SER A 202 25.48 -20.57 -0.95
CA SER A 202 25.34 -21.15 0.39
C SER A 202 23.94 -21.08 0.98
N ASP A 203 23.10 -20.15 0.54
CA ASP A 203 21.71 -19.99 0.99
C ASP A 203 20.65 -20.30 -0.10
N ASP A 204 21.07 -20.75 -1.29
CA ASP A 204 20.27 -21.12 -2.47
C ASP A 204 19.24 -20.04 -2.85
N ASP A 205 19.64 -18.78 -2.72
CA ASP A 205 18.81 -17.63 -3.08
C ASP A 205 18.91 -17.27 -4.57
N CYS A 206 19.84 -17.91 -5.31
CA CYS A 206 20.22 -17.73 -6.72
C CYS A 206 21.39 -16.77 -6.99
N ARG A 207 21.90 -16.08 -5.97
CA ARG A 207 23.06 -15.21 -6.08
C ARG A 207 24.28 -15.98 -5.57
N PRO A 208 25.31 -16.15 -6.41
CA PRO A 208 26.48 -16.88 -5.98
C PRO A 208 27.25 -16.12 -4.89
N ASP A 209 27.78 -16.83 -3.91
CA ASP A 209 28.62 -16.33 -2.80
C ASP A 209 29.74 -15.39 -3.31
N ALA A 210 30.33 -15.73 -4.46
CA ALA A 210 31.34 -14.91 -5.14
C ALA A 210 30.90 -13.49 -5.51
N VAL A 211 29.59 -13.25 -5.69
CA VAL A 211 28.97 -11.94 -5.91
C VAL A 211 28.73 -11.23 -4.57
N GLU A 212 28.36 -11.99 -3.55
CA GLU A 212 27.89 -11.53 -2.26
C GLU A 212 29.02 -11.29 -1.26
N ARG A 213 30.22 -11.82 -1.49
CA ARG A 213 31.39 -11.58 -0.63
C ARG A 213 31.75 -10.10 -0.41
N GLY A 214 31.30 -9.19 -1.28
CA GLY A 214 31.52 -7.76 -1.14
C GLY A 214 32.82 -7.21 -1.73
N ASP A 215 33.68 -6.60 -0.90
CA ASP A 215 34.75 -5.69 -1.36
C ASP A 215 35.90 -6.34 -2.15
N GLY A 216 35.88 -7.67 -2.24
CA GLY A 216 36.79 -8.49 -3.02
C GLY A 216 38.20 -8.60 -2.43
N ASP A 217 38.38 -8.24 -1.15
CA ASP A 217 39.58 -8.55 -0.38
C ASP A 217 39.35 -9.85 0.42
N PRO A 218 39.92 -11.01 0.02
CA PRO A 218 39.73 -12.29 0.72
C PRO A 218 40.20 -12.25 2.18
N ASP A 219 41.02 -11.25 2.54
CA ASP A 219 41.49 -11.06 3.90
C ASP A 219 40.53 -10.31 4.83
N MET A 220 39.41 -9.83 4.30
CA MET A 220 38.38 -9.13 5.07
C MET A 220 37.18 -10.04 5.36
N PRO A 221 36.49 -9.83 6.49
CA PRO A 221 35.19 -10.46 6.71
C PRO A 221 34.25 -10.12 5.55
N PRO A 222 33.44 -11.10 5.10
CA PRO A 222 32.36 -10.86 4.14
C PRO A 222 31.44 -9.71 4.56
N ILE A 223 30.74 -9.14 3.59
CA ILE A 223 29.76 -8.07 3.84
C ILE A 223 28.57 -8.62 4.64
N ASP A 224 28.05 -7.74 5.49
CA ASP A 224 26.90 -7.92 6.39
C ASP A 224 26.14 -6.59 6.26
N SER A 225 25.20 -6.56 5.32
CA SER A 225 24.57 -5.34 4.80
C SER A 225 23.64 -4.70 5.82
N ASP A 226 22.92 -5.49 6.60
CA ASP A 226 22.00 -5.02 7.64
C ASP A 226 22.65 -4.91 9.05
N GLY A 227 23.77 -5.59 9.27
CA GLY A 227 24.52 -5.58 10.52
C GLY A 227 23.95 -6.49 11.61
N ASP A 228 23.17 -7.52 11.28
CA ASP A 228 22.62 -8.47 12.25
C ASP A 228 23.63 -9.55 12.70
N GLY A 229 24.72 -9.69 11.95
CA GLY A 229 25.85 -10.58 12.21
C GLY A 229 25.86 -11.86 11.39
N GLY A 230 24.85 -12.10 10.54
CA GLY A 230 24.96 -12.95 9.36
C GLY A 230 25.70 -12.20 8.24
N ALA A 231 26.39 -12.91 7.37
CA ALA A 231 26.93 -12.30 6.16
C ALA A 231 25.91 -12.48 5.02
N ASP A 232 25.96 -11.61 4.01
CA ASP A 232 24.97 -11.57 2.92
C ASP A 232 24.83 -12.95 2.24
N PHE A 233 25.92 -13.68 1.99
CA PHE A 233 25.91 -15.03 1.40
C PHE A 233 25.28 -16.15 2.28
N PHE A 234 24.85 -15.80 3.49
CA PHE A 234 24.10 -16.66 4.40
C PHE A 234 22.70 -16.13 4.71
N ASP A 235 22.33 -14.99 4.13
CA ASP A 235 21.13 -14.25 4.47
C ASP A 235 20.24 -14.04 3.25
N LEU A 236 19.08 -14.71 3.27
CA LEU A 236 18.05 -14.64 2.23
C LEU A 236 17.44 -13.23 2.05
N ASP A 237 17.73 -12.29 2.96
CA ASP A 237 17.27 -10.89 2.98
C ASP A 237 18.40 -10.00 3.54
N SER A 238 19.42 -9.78 2.71
CA SER A 238 20.71 -9.18 3.07
C SER A 238 20.59 -7.80 3.74
N ASP A 239 19.55 -7.03 3.46
CA ASP A 239 19.30 -5.72 4.07
C ASP A 239 18.15 -5.67 5.08
N ASN A 240 17.49 -6.82 5.31
CA ASN A 240 16.40 -7.03 6.24
C ASN A 240 15.20 -6.08 6.07
N ASP A 241 14.93 -5.65 4.83
CA ASP A 241 13.75 -4.85 4.49
C ASP A 241 12.46 -5.69 4.37
N GLY A 242 12.60 -7.01 4.27
CA GLY A 242 11.53 -7.99 4.13
C GLY A 242 11.22 -8.38 2.69
N LEU A 243 12.06 -8.05 1.71
CA LEU A 243 12.01 -8.49 0.33
C LEU A 243 13.22 -9.40 0.07
N LEU A 244 12.97 -10.70 -0.15
CA LEU A 244 14.06 -11.66 -0.39
C LEU A 244 14.95 -11.25 -1.56
N ASP A 245 16.26 -11.43 -1.43
CA ASP A 245 17.29 -11.09 -2.41
C ASP A 245 16.98 -11.62 -3.82
N GLN A 246 16.49 -12.87 -3.92
CA GLN A 246 16.01 -13.49 -5.17
C GLN A 246 14.87 -12.73 -5.89
N LEU A 247 14.07 -11.95 -5.14
CA LEU A 247 12.98 -11.12 -5.66
C LEU A 247 13.46 -9.70 -6.02
N GLU A 248 14.58 -9.29 -5.46
CA GLU A 248 15.25 -8.03 -5.75
C GLU A 248 16.07 -8.13 -7.02
N ASP A 249 16.86 -9.20 -7.16
CA ASP A 249 17.64 -9.55 -8.35
C ASP A 249 16.97 -10.70 -9.11
N VAL A 250 15.80 -10.41 -9.70
CA VAL A 250 14.93 -11.38 -10.39
C VAL A 250 15.66 -12.17 -11.49
N ASN A 251 16.75 -11.62 -12.02
CA ASN A 251 17.48 -12.21 -13.12
C ASN A 251 18.76 -12.96 -12.68
N CYS A 252 19.13 -12.85 -11.40
CA CYS A 252 20.25 -13.52 -10.74
C CYS A 252 21.59 -13.24 -11.44
N ASP A 253 21.84 -12.00 -11.84
CA ASP A 253 23.10 -11.62 -12.48
C ASP A 253 24.01 -10.73 -11.64
N GLY A 254 23.61 -10.41 -10.41
CA GLY A 254 24.38 -9.60 -9.48
C GLY A 254 24.42 -8.13 -9.87
N VAL A 255 23.58 -7.69 -10.82
CA VAL A 255 23.60 -6.34 -11.37
C VAL A 255 22.23 -5.71 -11.24
N LEU A 256 22.17 -4.59 -10.51
CA LEU A 256 20.95 -3.77 -10.41
C LEU A 256 20.48 -3.30 -11.80
N ASP A 257 19.44 -3.97 -12.33
CA ASP A 257 18.82 -3.66 -13.60
C ASP A 257 17.55 -2.79 -13.44
N PRO A 258 17.04 -2.18 -14.53
CA PRO A 258 15.82 -1.37 -14.44
C PRO A 258 14.58 -2.19 -14.02
N GLY A 259 14.06 -1.90 -12.84
CA GLY A 259 12.87 -2.55 -12.26
C GLY A 259 13.18 -3.59 -11.18
N GLU A 260 14.46 -3.80 -10.87
CA GLU A 260 14.97 -4.56 -9.73
C GLU A 260 15.25 -3.62 -8.55
N SER A 261 15.51 -4.17 -7.36
CA SER A 261 15.98 -3.44 -6.18
C SER A 261 17.37 -3.94 -5.77
N SER A 262 17.99 -3.27 -4.80
CA SER A 262 19.34 -3.54 -4.33
C SER A 262 19.30 -4.35 -3.05
N THR A 263 19.83 -5.57 -3.10
CA THR A 263 19.97 -6.48 -1.92
C THR A 263 20.71 -5.91 -0.71
N ALA A 264 21.50 -4.86 -0.90
CA ALA A 264 22.27 -4.23 0.17
C ALA A 264 21.66 -2.94 0.72
N SER A 265 20.40 -2.59 0.41
CA SER A 265 19.83 -1.29 0.74
C SER A 265 18.29 -1.27 0.77
N GLU A 266 17.72 -1.17 1.98
CA GLU A 266 16.26 -1.15 2.25
C GLU A 266 15.41 -0.18 1.40
N ASP A 267 16.03 0.85 0.80
CA ASP A 267 15.41 1.90 -0.02
C ASP A 267 16.40 2.24 -1.16
N THR A 268 16.29 1.53 -2.29
CA THR A 268 17.26 1.56 -3.38
C THR A 268 17.48 2.96 -3.97
N ASP A 269 16.45 3.80 -4.02
CA ASP A 269 16.52 5.15 -4.61
C ASP A 269 16.55 6.32 -3.60
N GLU A 270 16.51 6.00 -2.31
CA GLU A 270 16.56 6.89 -1.15
C GLU A 270 15.40 7.92 -1.11
N ASP A 271 14.22 7.58 -1.61
CA ASP A 271 13.06 8.49 -1.61
C ASP A 271 12.26 8.49 -0.30
N GLY A 272 12.53 7.52 0.58
CA GLY A 272 11.95 7.32 1.89
C GLY A 272 10.82 6.29 1.95
N VAL A 273 10.72 5.43 0.93
CA VAL A 273 9.83 4.28 0.83
C VAL A 273 10.70 3.04 0.64
N SER A 274 10.44 1.96 1.39
CA SER A 274 11.25 0.75 1.24
C SER A 274 10.89 -0.02 -0.02
N ASP A 275 11.85 -0.79 -0.54
CA ASP A 275 11.70 -1.57 -1.76
C ASP A 275 10.57 -2.60 -1.63
N LEU A 276 10.45 -3.22 -0.45
CA LEU A 276 9.31 -4.04 -0.08
C LEU A 276 7.94 -3.36 -0.35
N ILE A 277 7.78 -2.10 0.05
CA ILE A 277 6.52 -1.37 -0.13
C ILE A 277 6.28 -1.06 -1.61
N GLU A 278 7.32 -0.71 -2.35
CA GLU A 278 7.24 -0.34 -3.76
C GLU A 278 6.88 -1.53 -4.63
N VAL A 279 7.60 -2.64 -4.46
CA VAL A 279 7.33 -3.90 -5.16
C VAL A 279 5.92 -4.39 -4.85
N ALA A 280 5.50 -4.36 -3.57
CA ALA A 280 4.14 -4.75 -3.18
C ALA A 280 3.04 -3.84 -3.77
N ALA A 281 3.33 -2.54 -3.93
CA ALA A 281 2.43 -1.58 -4.55
C ALA A 281 2.49 -1.58 -6.10
N GLY A 282 3.49 -2.25 -6.68
CA GLY A 282 3.75 -2.30 -8.11
C GLY A 282 4.32 -0.99 -8.68
N THR A 283 5.05 -0.24 -7.86
CA THR A 283 5.87 0.90 -8.28
C THR A 283 7.32 0.47 -8.53
N ASN A 284 8.20 1.39 -8.91
CA ASN A 284 9.56 1.04 -9.35
C ASN A 284 10.58 1.43 -8.29
N PRO A 285 11.22 0.47 -7.59
CA PRO A 285 12.17 0.75 -6.49
C PRO A 285 13.43 1.55 -6.90
N ASN A 286 13.63 1.70 -8.21
CA ASN A 286 14.76 2.39 -8.81
C ASN A 286 14.42 3.80 -9.36
N ASP A 287 13.24 4.36 -9.08
CA ASP A 287 12.77 5.67 -9.61
C ASP A 287 12.09 6.53 -8.53
N ASP A 288 12.84 7.50 -7.99
CA ASP A 288 12.47 8.42 -6.88
C ASP A 288 11.20 9.26 -7.08
N LEU A 289 10.52 9.11 -8.22
CA LEU A 289 9.28 9.77 -8.60
C LEU A 289 8.10 8.81 -8.76
N ASP A 290 8.33 7.51 -8.76
CA ASP A 290 7.31 6.46 -8.90
C ASP A 290 7.26 5.63 -7.63
N ASN A 291 6.65 6.19 -6.59
CA ASN A 291 6.36 5.50 -5.33
C ASN A 291 4.88 5.69 -4.91
N PRO A 292 4.37 4.87 -3.96
CA PRO A 292 2.97 4.93 -3.53
C PRO A 292 2.58 6.28 -2.93
N GLN A 293 3.43 6.88 -2.10
CA GLN A 293 3.18 8.20 -1.49
C GLN A 293 3.05 9.30 -2.56
N ALA A 294 3.88 9.28 -3.60
CA ALA A 294 3.86 10.21 -4.72
C ALA A 294 2.58 10.06 -5.57
N ASN A 295 2.10 8.83 -5.71
CA ASN A 295 0.81 8.49 -6.33
C ASN A 295 -0.40 8.86 -5.44
N GLY A 296 -0.16 9.22 -4.17
CA GLY A 296 -1.18 9.56 -3.19
C GLY A 296 -1.92 8.34 -2.67
N ASP A 297 -1.25 7.19 -2.72
CA ASP A 297 -1.62 5.93 -2.09
C ASP A 297 -1.04 5.88 -0.67
N PHE A 298 -1.65 5.05 0.17
CA PHE A 298 -1.36 4.99 1.60
C PHE A 298 -1.13 3.55 1.99
N VAL A 299 0.01 3.25 2.58
CA VAL A 299 0.45 1.89 2.90
C VAL A 299 0.60 1.76 4.41
N PHE A 300 0.07 0.67 4.96
CA PHE A 300 0.30 0.24 6.33
C PHE A 300 0.93 -1.13 6.33
N GLU A 301 2.13 -1.26 6.87
CA GLU A 301 2.67 -2.55 7.29
C GLU A 301 1.90 -3.06 8.50
N VAL A 302 1.42 -4.30 8.41
CA VAL A 302 0.57 -4.96 9.39
C VAL A 302 1.14 -6.36 9.74
N PRO A 303 2.35 -6.42 10.33
CA PRO A 303 3.00 -7.68 10.69
C PRO A 303 2.15 -8.51 11.65
N TYR A 304 2.21 -9.84 11.51
CA TYR A 304 1.33 -10.75 12.22
C TYR A 304 1.56 -10.68 13.74
N ARG A 305 0.50 -10.35 14.49
CA ARG A 305 0.47 -10.17 15.95
C ARG A 305 1.41 -9.07 16.47
N MET A 306 1.90 -8.19 15.59
CA MET A 306 2.73 -7.05 15.93
C MET A 306 1.98 -5.73 15.68
N ALA A 307 2.57 -4.62 16.13
CA ALA A 307 1.98 -3.31 15.93
C ALA A 307 2.15 -2.88 14.48
N PRO A 308 1.12 -2.24 13.87
CA PRO A 308 1.23 -1.76 12.51
C PRO A 308 2.07 -0.48 12.40
N THR A 309 2.70 -0.28 11.25
CA THR A 309 3.53 0.87 10.91
C THR A 309 3.03 1.54 9.62
N PRO A 310 2.74 2.85 9.62
CA PRO A 310 2.57 3.69 10.81
C PRO A 310 1.34 3.27 11.63
N ALA A 311 1.31 3.58 12.93
CA ALA A 311 0.17 3.23 13.78
C ALA A 311 -1.14 4.00 13.44
N GLN A 312 -1.02 5.08 12.67
CA GLN A 312 -2.12 5.88 12.13
C GLN A 312 -1.61 6.69 10.94
N ASP A 313 -2.49 7.01 9.99
CA ASP A 313 -2.20 8.00 8.95
C ASP A 313 -3.42 8.89 8.68
N THR A 314 -3.17 10.13 8.22
CA THR A 314 -4.19 11.16 8.00
C THR A 314 -4.41 11.39 6.51
N LEU A 315 -5.60 11.03 6.04
CA LEU A 315 -6.02 11.17 4.65
C LEU A 315 -6.77 12.48 4.42
N ASP A 316 -6.47 13.21 3.34
CA ASP A 316 -7.17 14.43 2.95
C ASP A 316 -8.14 14.20 1.78
N PHE A 317 -9.33 14.82 1.88
CA PHE A 317 -10.41 14.63 0.93
C PHE A 317 -11.08 15.94 0.54
N SER A 318 -11.35 16.07 -0.76
CA SER A 318 -12.20 17.15 -1.26
C SER A 318 -13.66 16.91 -0.87
N THR A 319 -14.35 17.98 -0.46
CA THR A 319 -15.80 17.94 -0.21
C THR A 319 -16.63 18.46 -1.39
N ASN A 320 -16.00 18.70 -2.54
CA ASN A 320 -16.70 19.12 -3.75
C ASN A 320 -17.59 17.99 -4.27
N ILE A 321 -18.77 18.34 -4.78
CA ILE A 321 -19.66 17.37 -5.43
C ILE A 321 -19.14 17.12 -6.84
N SER A 322 -18.48 15.99 -7.03
CA SER A 322 -17.93 15.54 -8.32
C SER A 322 -18.97 14.82 -9.19
N GLN A 323 -20.02 14.25 -8.56
CA GLN A 323 -21.06 13.49 -9.23
C GLN A 323 -22.47 13.87 -8.74
N ALA A 324 -23.36 14.23 -9.68
CA ALA A 324 -24.76 14.50 -9.39
C ALA A 324 -25.66 14.10 -10.55
N ASP A 325 -26.92 13.79 -10.23
CA ASP A 325 -27.91 13.33 -11.20
C ASP A 325 -29.11 14.26 -11.19
N VAL A 326 -29.33 14.94 -12.31
CA VAL A 326 -30.39 15.94 -12.47
C VAL A 326 -31.53 15.36 -13.28
N VAL A 327 -32.71 15.30 -12.70
CA VAL A 327 -33.94 14.84 -13.35
C VAL A 327 -34.85 16.03 -13.61
N PHE A 328 -35.14 16.29 -14.88
CA PHE A 328 -36.17 17.24 -15.27
C PHE A 328 -37.53 16.56 -15.16
N ALA A 329 -38.37 17.01 -14.23
CA ALA A 329 -39.74 16.57 -14.06
C ALA A 329 -40.69 17.65 -14.59
N MET A 330 -41.10 17.47 -15.84
CA MET A 330 -41.79 18.49 -16.61
C MET A 330 -43.30 18.30 -16.60
N ASP A 331 -44.02 19.31 -16.14
CA ASP A 331 -45.45 19.43 -16.42
C ASP A 331 -45.66 19.63 -17.93
N THR A 332 -46.49 18.77 -18.51
CA THR A 332 -46.77 18.76 -19.96
C THR A 332 -48.22 19.13 -20.29
N THR A 333 -48.89 19.83 -19.38
CA THR A 333 -50.23 20.37 -19.63
C THR A 333 -50.21 21.49 -20.65
N GLY A 334 -51.39 21.87 -21.18
CA GLY A 334 -51.49 22.82 -22.29
C GLY A 334 -50.84 24.19 -22.03
N SER A 335 -50.80 24.65 -20.78
CA SER A 335 -50.20 25.93 -20.38
C SER A 335 -48.67 25.94 -20.46
N MET A 336 -48.03 24.77 -20.39
CA MET A 336 -46.58 24.63 -20.29
C MET A 336 -45.83 24.75 -21.64
N SER A 337 -46.54 24.98 -22.74
CA SER A 337 -45.98 25.02 -24.11
C SER A 337 -44.74 25.93 -24.27
N GLY A 338 -44.72 27.10 -23.62
CA GLY A 338 -43.58 28.02 -23.66
C GLY A 338 -42.35 27.45 -22.94
N SER A 339 -42.54 26.91 -21.74
CA SER A 339 -41.49 26.30 -20.94
C SER A 339 -40.90 25.04 -21.58
N ILE A 340 -41.74 24.19 -22.19
CA ILE A 340 -41.29 23.02 -22.97
C ILE A 340 -40.44 23.47 -24.16
N SER A 341 -40.94 24.43 -24.93
CA SER A 341 -40.20 24.95 -26.08
C SER A 341 -38.88 25.58 -25.65
N ASN A 342 -38.81 26.24 -24.49
CA ASN A 342 -37.56 26.80 -24.01
C ASN A 342 -36.54 25.69 -23.70
N LEU A 343 -36.93 24.69 -22.90
CA LEU A 343 -36.06 23.58 -22.53
C LEU A 343 -35.53 22.83 -23.77
N GLN A 344 -36.39 22.57 -24.75
CA GLN A 344 -36.00 21.95 -26.04
C GLN A 344 -34.88 22.71 -26.76
N HIS A 345 -34.89 24.04 -26.74
CA HIS A 345 -33.88 24.84 -27.44
C HIS A 345 -32.61 25.08 -26.62
N THR A 346 -32.65 24.94 -25.29
CA THR A 346 -31.57 25.39 -24.40
C THR A 346 -30.93 24.27 -23.59
N LEU A 347 -31.41 23.03 -23.68
CA LEU A 347 -30.91 21.93 -22.85
C LEU A 347 -29.40 21.72 -23.01
N GLN A 348 -28.88 21.75 -24.24
CA GLN A 348 -27.44 21.59 -24.47
C GLN A 348 -26.61 22.66 -23.74
N ASP A 349 -27.01 23.93 -23.82
CA ASP A 349 -26.36 25.03 -23.10
C ASP A 349 -26.43 24.86 -21.57
N VAL A 350 -27.51 24.25 -21.06
CA VAL A 350 -27.66 23.93 -19.63
C VAL A 350 -26.68 22.82 -19.25
N ILE A 351 -26.62 21.74 -20.04
CA ILE A 351 -25.69 20.63 -19.80
C ILE A 351 -24.25 21.12 -19.81
N ASP A 352 -23.86 21.96 -20.78
CA ASP A 352 -22.52 22.56 -20.85
C ASP A 352 -22.16 23.30 -19.56
N GLN A 353 -23.03 24.21 -19.11
CA GLN A 353 -22.78 25.01 -17.90
C GLN A 353 -22.78 24.20 -16.60
N LEU A 354 -23.49 23.07 -16.56
CA LEU A 354 -23.50 22.19 -15.39
C LEU A 354 -22.31 21.26 -15.37
N ALA A 355 -21.86 20.77 -16.54
CA ALA A 355 -20.68 19.92 -16.67
C ALA A 355 -19.37 20.64 -16.30
N GLU A 356 -19.34 21.98 -16.39
CA GLU A 356 -18.23 22.81 -15.88
C GLU A 356 -18.08 22.74 -14.35
N GLU A 357 -19.16 22.44 -13.62
CA GLU A 357 -19.20 22.48 -12.15
C GLU A 357 -19.24 21.08 -11.54
N ILE A 358 -19.90 20.14 -12.22
CA ILE A 358 -20.09 18.76 -11.79
C ILE A 358 -19.53 17.87 -12.91
N PRO A 359 -18.27 17.42 -12.81
CA PRO A 359 -17.59 16.67 -13.87
C PRO A 359 -18.36 15.43 -14.34
N SER A 360 -18.97 14.70 -13.40
CA SER A 360 -19.79 13.53 -13.68
C SER A 360 -21.27 13.85 -13.47
N ILE A 361 -21.88 14.61 -14.37
CA ILE A 361 -23.33 14.87 -14.35
C ILE A 361 -24.12 13.81 -15.12
N GLY A 362 -25.22 13.36 -14.51
CA GLY A 362 -26.21 12.49 -15.12
C GLY A 362 -27.51 13.25 -15.35
N ILE A 363 -28.18 13.02 -16.47
CA ILE A 363 -29.45 13.69 -16.79
C ILE A 363 -30.54 12.66 -17.02
N GLY A 364 -31.69 12.87 -16.38
CA GLY A 364 -32.93 12.14 -16.62
C GLY A 364 -34.06 13.09 -17.04
N VAL A 365 -35.02 12.57 -17.79
CA VAL A 365 -36.17 13.33 -18.29
C VAL A 365 -37.44 12.56 -18.01
N THR A 366 -38.36 13.21 -17.31
CA THR A 366 -39.68 12.69 -16.99
C THR A 366 -40.71 13.76 -17.24
N HIS A 367 -41.95 13.35 -17.44
CA HIS A 367 -43.05 14.29 -17.49
C HIS A 367 -44.28 13.77 -16.75
N TYR A 368 -45.19 14.68 -16.45
CA TYR A 368 -46.45 14.37 -15.80
C TYR A 368 -47.57 15.32 -16.25
N LYS A 369 -48.80 14.88 -16.03
CA LYS A 369 -50.05 15.64 -16.17
C LYS A 369 -50.96 15.28 -15.00
N ASP A 370 -52.05 14.56 -15.24
CA ASP A 370 -52.94 14.01 -14.22
C ASP A 370 -53.16 12.49 -14.44
N PHE A 371 -53.86 11.86 -13.50
CA PHE A 371 -54.48 10.56 -13.71
C PHE A 371 -55.56 10.65 -14.81
N PRO A 372 -55.72 9.61 -15.65
CA PRO A 372 -56.74 9.58 -16.69
C PRO A 372 -58.15 9.32 -16.12
N HIS A 373 -58.61 10.23 -15.25
CA HIS A 373 -59.80 10.08 -14.44
C HIS A 373 -60.56 11.40 -14.29
N SER A 374 -61.81 11.43 -14.73
CA SER A 374 -62.69 12.58 -14.55
C SER A 374 -62.97 12.85 -13.05
N PRO A 375 -62.91 14.11 -12.58
CA PRO A 375 -62.80 15.33 -13.37
C PRO A 375 -61.37 15.83 -13.64
N TYR A 376 -60.33 15.11 -13.21
CA TYR A 376 -58.95 15.58 -13.16
C TYR A 376 -58.23 15.53 -14.52
N GLY A 377 -58.15 14.32 -15.11
CA GLY A 377 -57.49 14.09 -16.40
C GLY A 377 -58.38 13.39 -17.44
N ASP A 378 -57.96 13.49 -18.70
CA ASP A 378 -58.58 12.80 -19.82
C ASP A 378 -57.92 11.43 -20.07
N SER A 379 -58.46 10.64 -21.01
CA SER A 379 -57.97 9.27 -21.24
C SER A 379 -56.52 9.15 -21.75
N ALA A 380 -55.93 10.25 -22.23
CA ALA A 380 -54.54 10.29 -22.70
C ALA A 380 -53.56 10.79 -21.64
N ASP A 381 -54.05 11.30 -20.50
CA ASP A 381 -53.21 11.75 -19.42
C ASP A 381 -52.52 10.57 -18.72
N GLN A 382 -51.31 10.82 -18.25
CA GLN A 382 -50.58 9.91 -17.39
C GLN A 382 -50.00 10.69 -16.21
N PRO A 383 -50.11 10.15 -15.00
CA PRO A 383 -49.66 10.86 -13.81
C PRO A 383 -48.12 10.85 -13.66
N PHE A 384 -47.44 10.02 -14.46
CA PHE A 384 -45.99 9.96 -14.58
C PHE A 384 -45.61 9.25 -15.89
N TYR A 385 -44.57 9.73 -16.54
CA TYR A 385 -43.95 9.06 -17.68
C TYR A 385 -42.42 9.26 -17.67
N LEU A 386 -41.68 8.18 -17.93
CA LEU A 386 -40.23 8.18 -18.04
C LEU A 386 -39.82 8.30 -19.51
N GLU A 387 -39.34 9.48 -19.92
CA GLU A 387 -38.84 9.70 -21.28
C GLU A 387 -37.40 9.22 -21.43
N HIS A 388 -36.58 9.46 -20.41
CA HIS A 388 -35.18 9.08 -20.37
C HIS A 388 -34.78 8.83 -18.92
N ARG A 389 -34.22 7.65 -18.64
CA ARG A 389 -33.59 7.34 -17.35
C ARG A 389 -32.40 8.25 -17.11
N VAL A 390 -31.91 8.28 -15.88
CA VAL A 390 -30.66 8.97 -15.58
C VAL A 390 -29.50 8.23 -16.24
N MET A 391 -28.73 8.99 -17.02
CA MET A 391 -27.54 8.54 -17.72
C MET A 391 -26.50 9.65 -17.67
N SER A 392 -25.22 9.32 -17.56
CA SER A 392 -24.17 10.32 -17.75
C SER A 392 -24.26 10.97 -19.13
N VAL A 393 -23.69 12.17 -19.26
CA VAL A 393 -23.66 12.92 -20.52
C VAL A 393 -22.23 13.37 -20.87
N LEU A 394 -21.30 12.41 -20.76
CA LEU A 394 -19.86 12.62 -20.97
C LEU A 394 -19.51 12.77 -22.46
N THR A 395 -20.34 12.22 -23.34
CA THR A 395 -20.11 12.18 -24.79
C THR A 395 -21.16 12.99 -25.54
N PRO A 396 -20.85 13.46 -26.77
CA PRO A 396 -21.85 14.09 -27.64
C PRO A 396 -23.05 13.18 -27.93
N ALA A 397 -22.84 11.86 -28.10
CA ALA A 397 -23.92 10.91 -28.36
C ALA A 397 -24.85 10.73 -27.15
N GLY A 398 -24.32 10.73 -25.93
CA GLY A 398 -25.12 10.73 -24.71
C GLY A 398 -25.97 11.99 -24.59
N ARG A 399 -25.40 13.15 -24.90
CA ARG A 399 -26.09 14.44 -24.89
C ARG A 399 -27.21 14.51 -25.93
N ASP A 400 -26.99 14.00 -27.13
CA ASP A 400 -28.00 13.90 -28.18
C ASP A 400 -29.15 12.97 -27.77
N SER A 401 -28.86 11.86 -27.09
CA SER A 401 -29.89 10.93 -26.57
C SER A 401 -30.85 11.61 -25.59
N VAL A 402 -30.32 12.44 -24.68
CA VAL A 402 -31.15 13.20 -23.74
C VAL A 402 -31.92 14.32 -24.47
N GLN A 403 -31.30 14.96 -25.47
CA GLN A 403 -31.97 15.96 -26.30
C GLN A 403 -33.18 15.37 -27.02
N ASP A 404 -33.04 14.19 -27.63
CA ASP A 404 -34.13 13.49 -28.33
C ASP A 404 -35.33 13.24 -27.40
N ALA A 405 -35.07 12.93 -26.13
CA ALA A 405 -36.12 12.75 -25.12
C ALA A 405 -36.85 14.06 -24.78
N VAL A 406 -36.11 15.16 -24.60
CA VAL A 406 -36.72 16.48 -24.38
C VAL A 406 -37.48 16.97 -25.62
N ASP A 407 -36.96 16.68 -26.81
CA ASP A 407 -37.59 16.98 -28.08
C ASP A 407 -38.88 16.19 -28.32
N ASN A 408 -39.16 15.14 -27.54
CA ASN A 408 -40.43 14.42 -27.57
C ASN A 408 -41.52 15.02 -26.66
N LEU A 409 -41.18 15.92 -25.74
CA LEU A 409 -42.15 16.54 -24.83
C LEU A 409 -43.18 17.37 -25.60
N ARG A 410 -44.47 17.18 -25.30
CA ARG A 410 -45.59 17.90 -25.95
C ARG A 410 -46.57 18.42 -24.92
N ALA A 411 -46.85 19.73 -24.95
CA ALA A 411 -47.93 20.33 -24.18
C ALA A 411 -49.30 19.86 -24.70
N SER A 412 -50.15 19.33 -23.82
CA SER A 412 -51.54 18.98 -24.13
C SER A 412 -52.37 18.79 -22.88
N GLY A 413 -53.71 18.81 -22.99
CA GLY A 413 -54.59 18.38 -21.91
C GLY A 413 -54.68 19.38 -20.73
N GLY A 414 -55.21 18.87 -19.62
CA GLY A 414 -55.60 19.59 -18.39
C GLY A 414 -57.12 19.77 -18.29
N ASN A 415 -57.81 19.05 -17.39
CA ASN A 415 -59.26 19.25 -17.16
C ASN A 415 -59.58 20.01 -15.88
N ASP A 416 -58.73 19.90 -14.85
CA ASP A 416 -58.72 20.84 -13.73
C ASP A 416 -57.38 21.55 -13.62
N LEU A 417 -57.16 22.26 -12.50
CA LEU A 417 -56.00 23.13 -12.35
C LEU A 417 -54.81 22.44 -11.68
N PRO A 418 -54.97 21.67 -10.60
CA PRO A 418 -53.83 20.98 -10.01
C PRO A 418 -53.43 19.76 -10.84
N GLU A 419 -52.17 19.35 -10.73
CA GLU A 419 -51.61 18.25 -11.54
C GLU A 419 -50.93 17.19 -10.64
N SER A 420 -50.47 16.07 -11.20
CA SER A 420 -49.94 14.92 -10.46
C SER A 420 -48.47 15.03 -10.00
N GLY A 421 -47.92 16.24 -9.83
CA GLY A 421 -46.48 16.41 -9.56
C GLY A 421 -45.95 15.64 -8.34
N TRP A 422 -46.74 15.46 -7.28
CA TRP A 422 -46.34 14.65 -6.12
C TRP A 422 -46.36 13.14 -6.39
N GLU A 423 -47.26 12.65 -7.25
CA GLU A 423 -47.21 11.26 -7.76
C GLU A 423 -45.96 11.08 -8.64
N ALA A 424 -45.67 12.02 -9.53
CA ALA A 424 -44.48 11.98 -10.37
C ALA A 424 -43.20 11.92 -9.53
N LEU A 425 -43.07 12.77 -8.50
CA LEU A 425 -41.93 12.75 -7.58
C LEU A 425 -41.79 11.40 -6.86
N HIS A 426 -42.90 10.80 -6.46
CA HIS A 426 -42.91 9.48 -5.83
C HIS A 426 -42.43 8.40 -6.79
N GLN A 427 -42.89 8.41 -8.04
CA GLN A 427 -42.44 7.48 -9.07
C GLN A 427 -40.97 7.71 -9.42
N ILE A 428 -40.49 8.95 -9.52
CA ILE A 428 -39.06 9.25 -9.69
C ILE A 428 -38.22 8.62 -8.58
N SER A 429 -38.73 8.67 -7.35
CA SER A 429 -38.01 8.19 -6.17
C SER A 429 -38.11 6.68 -5.95
N ARG A 430 -39.20 6.02 -6.37
CA ARG A 430 -39.44 4.59 -6.06
C ARG A 430 -39.61 3.70 -7.27
N GLY A 431 -40.17 4.22 -8.35
CA GLY A 431 -40.44 3.45 -9.57
C GLY A 431 -41.39 2.28 -9.37
N THR A 432 -42.32 2.35 -8.42
CA THR A 432 -43.24 1.23 -8.13
C THR A 432 -44.28 1.00 -9.22
N GLY A 433 -44.48 1.98 -10.10
CA GLY A 433 -45.58 2.00 -11.06
C GLY A 433 -46.93 2.29 -10.40
N THR A 434 -47.96 2.48 -11.21
CA THR A 434 -49.36 2.60 -10.77
C THR A 434 -50.33 2.24 -11.89
N THR A 435 -51.44 1.59 -11.51
CA THR A 435 -52.59 1.32 -12.39
C THR A 435 -53.87 1.99 -11.88
N GLU A 436 -53.73 2.83 -10.85
CA GLU A 436 -54.85 3.50 -10.20
C GLU A 436 -55.57 4.43 -11.18
N ALA A 437 -56.89 4.50 -11.02
CA ALA A 437 -57.77 5.36 -11.80
C ALA A 437 -57.61 5.27 -13.33
N GLY A 438 -57.12 4.13 -13.85
CA GLY A 438 -56.93 3.88 -15.28
C GLY A 438 -55.56 4.28 -15.83
N ALA A 439 -54.63 4.73 -14.97
CA ALA A 439 -53.24 4.98 -15.35
C ALA A 439 -52.54 3.68 -15.80
N SER A 440 -51.49 3.81 -16.60
CA SER A 440 -50.68 2.70 -17.09
C SER A 440 -49.19 3.02 -16.92
N VAL A 441 -48.80 3.28 -15.67
CA VAL A 441 -47.41 3.57 -15.32
C VAL A 441 -46.72 2.26 -14.92
N PRO A 442 -45.77 1.73 -15.72
CA PRO A 442 -45.05 0.52 -15.36
C PRO A 442 -44.11 0.79 -14.18
N ALA A 443 -43.76 -0.27 -13.44
CA ALA A 443 -42.64 -0.20 -12.51
C ALA A 443 -41.33 0.02 -13.28
N PHE A 444 -40.38 0.72 -12.66
CA PHE A 444 -39.06 0.95 -13.23
C PHE A 444 -38.31 -0.38 -13.36
N ASP A 445 -37.74 -0.60 -14.54
CA ASP A 445 -36.90 -1.74 -14.84
C ASP A 445 -35.61 -1.23 -15.51
N PRO A 446 -34.44 -1.37 -14.85
CA PRO A 446 -33.18 -0.85 -15.37
C PRO A 446 -32.71 -1.56 -16.65
N LEU A 447 -33.31 -2.67 -17.06
CA LEU A 447 -32.96 -3.34 -18.32
C LEU A 447 -33.76 -2.83 -19.52
N THR A 448 -34.94 -2.24 -19.27
CA THR A 448 -35.86 -1.80 -20.33
C THR A 448 -36.15 -0.31 -20.32
N ALA A 449 -35.71 0.40 -19.28
CA ALA A 449 -35.85 1.85 -19.18
C ALA A 449 -35.15 2.57 -20.36
N PRO A 450 -35.79 3.58 -20.97
CA PRO A 450 -35.19 4.33 -22.07
C PRO A 450 -33.93 5.07 -21.59
N PRO A 451 -32.89 5.25 -22.44
CA PRO A 451 -32.88 4.94 -23.86
C PRO A 451 -32.70 3.44 -24.13
N GLY A 452 -33.25 2.94 -25.24
CA GLY A 452 -33.21 1.51 -25.58
C GLY A 452 -31.81 0.95 -25.86
N ALA A 453 -30.82 1.82 -26.04
CA ALA A 453 -29.39 1.48 -26.08
C ALA A 453 -28.60 2.60 -25.40
N ILE A 454 -27.63 2.23 -24.57
CA ILE A 454 -26.75 3.19 -23.90
C ILE A 454 -25.59 3.55 -24.85
N PRO A 455 -25.37 4.83 -25.18
CA PRO A 455 -24.21 5.25 -25.98
C PRO A 455 -22.89 4.82 -25.33
N ALA A 456 -21.90 4.46 -26.15
CA ALA A 456 -20.59 4.04 -25.65
C ALA A 456 -19.90 5.17 -24.87
N GLY A 457 -19.32 4.83 -23.71
CA GLY A 457 -18.71 5.80 -22.80
C GLY A 457 -19.68 6.43 -21.80
N GLU A 458 -20.98 6.12 -21.86
CA GLU A 458 -21.95 6.55 -20.86
C GLU A 458 -22.23 5.46 -19.81
N THR A 459 -22.62 5.92 -18.62
CA THR A 459 -22.97 5.11 -17.45
C THR A 459 -24.42 5.37 -17.04
N VAL A 460 -25.09 4.35 -16.51
CA VAL A 460 -26.48 4.42 -16.02
C VAL A 460 -26.58 3.85 -14.62
N GLY A 461 -27.52 4.36 -13.84
CA GLY A 461 -27.77 3.90 -12.48
C GLY A 461 -29.02 3.04 -12.35
N VAL A 462 -29.23 2.44 -11.18
CA VAL A 462 -30.37 1.55 -10.91
C VAL A 462 -31.24 2.01 -9.75
N LEU A 463 -30.88 3.11 -9.09
CA LEU A 463 -31.55 3.56 -7.87
C LEU A 463 -32.82 4.37 -8.18
N GLY A 464 -33.86 4.18 -7.37
CA GLY A 464 -35.15 4.86 -7.55
C GLY A 464 -35.89 4.44 -8.82
N GLY A 465 -36.83 5.26 -9.27
CA GLY A 465 -37.66 4.97 -10.45
C GLY A 465 -37.21 5.59 -11.76
N VAL A 466 -36.02 6.19 -11.76
CA VAL A 466 -35.37 6.76 -12.94
C VAL A 466 -33.95 6.26 -13.13
N GLY A 467 -33.44 5.41 -12.21
CA GLY A 467 -32.09 4.86 -12.28
C GLY A 467 -30.99 5.86 -11.92
N PHE A 468 -31.11 6.56 -10.80
CA PHE A 468 -30.01 7.35 -10.23
C PHE A 468 -28.76 6.46 -10.05
N ARG A 469 -27.59 7.03 -10.34
CA ARG A 469 -26.27 6.40 -10.24
C ARG A 469 -25.84 6.35 -8.78
N THR A 470 -25.23 5.24 -8.38
CA THR A 470 -24.64 5.07 -7.05
C THR A 470 -23.64 6.20 -6.76
N GLY A 471 -23.64 6.71 -5.53
CA GLY A 471 -22.76 7.81 -5.10
C GLY A 471 -23.11 9.19 -5.66
N SER A 472 -24.07 9.33 -6.57
CA SER A 472 -24.50 10.65 -7.07
C SER A 472 -25.36 11.41 -6.07
N LEU A 473 -25.36 12.74 -6.11
CA LEU A 473 -26.41 13.56 -5.50
C LEU A 473 -27.67 13.58 -6.40
N PRO A 474 -28.82 13.00 -5.99
CA PRO A 474 -30.04 13.06 -6.77
C PRO A 474 -30.68 14.45 -6.67
N ILE A 475 -30.94 15.10 -7.80
CA ILE A 475 -31.56 16.43 -7.88
C ILE A 475 -32.76 16.34 -8.81
N VAL A 476 -33.96 16.56 -8.29
CA VAL A 476 -35.20 16.61 -9.08
C VAL A 476 -35.62 18.06 -9.28
N VAL A 477 -35.65 18.49 -10.54
CA VAL A 477 -36.13 19.81 -10.95
C VAL A 477 -37.59 19.69 -11.35
N MET A 478 -38.50 20.09 -10.46
CA MET A 478 -39.95 20.08 -10.69
C MET A 478 -40.36 21.38 -11.39
N ILE A 479 -40.92 21.28 -12.60
CA ILE A 479 -41.25 22.42 -13.46
C ILE A 479 -42.76 22.44 -13.72
N THR A 480 -43.47 23.45 -13.22
CA THR A 480 -44.93 23.59 -13.38
C THR A 480 -45.39 25.03 -13.17
N ASP A 481 -46.54 25.38 -13.74
CA ASP A 481 -47.23 26.64 -13.51
C ASP A 481 -48.38 26.53 -12.49
N VAL A 482 -48.70 25.32 -12.01
CA VAL A 482 -49.85 25.04 -11.16
C VAL A 482 -49.48 24.22 -9.91
N PRO A 483 -50.26 24.31 -8.81
CA PRO A 483 -50.02 23.46 -7.64
C PRO A 483 -50.29 21.99 -7.98
N SER A 484 -49.70 21.06 -7.22
CA SER A 484 -49.97 19.63 -7.43
C SER A 484 -51.11 19.11 -6.55
N HIS A 485 -51.80 18.10 -7.04
CA HIS A 485 -52.76 17.32 -6.28
C HIS A 485 -52.11 16.64 -5.08
N ASN A 486 -52.86 16.54 -3.97
CA ASN A 486 -52.36 16.06 -2.67
C ASN A 486 -51.14 16.85 -2.11
N GLY A 487 -50.97 18.08 -2.59
CA GLY A 487 -49.91 18.99 -2.19
C GLY A 487 -50.12 19.65 -0.83
N ALA A 488 -49.28 20.64 -0.55
CA ALA A 488 -49.35 21.48 0.64
C ALA A 488 -50.48 22.52 0.55
N VAL A 489 -51.05 22.74 -0.63
CA VAL A 489 -52.15 23.69 -0.86
C VAL A 489 -53.50 23.04 -0.50
N PRO A 490 -54.32 23.65 0.38
CA PRO A 490 -55.62 23.08 0.73
C PRO A 490 -56.58 23.01 -0.45
N GLY A 491 -57.36 21.92 -0.53
CA GLY A 491 -58.41 21.76 -1.55
C GLY A 491 -57.95 21.18 -2.89
N THR A 492 -56.67 20.80 -3.01
CA THR A 492 -56.14 20.10 -4.20
C THR A 492 -56.07 18.58 -4.00
N ALA A 493 -56.78 17.98 -3.05
CA ALA A 493 -56.69 16.53 -2.87
C ALA A 493 -57.46 15.77 -3.95
N TYR A 494 -56.92 14.64 -4.41
CA TYR A 494 -57.70 13.69 -5.20
C TYR A 494 -58.80 13.08 -4.33
N ASN A 495 -60.02 13.00 -4.87
CA ASN A 495 -61.13 12.26 -4.30
C ASN A 495 -61.37 10.99 -5.13
N GLY A 496 -61.21 9.83 -4.49
CA GLY A 496 -61.45 8.52 -5.12
C GLY A 496 -60.29 7.96 -5.95
N VAL A 497 -59.17 8.67 -6.04
CA VAL A 497 -57.91 8.19 -6.66
C VAL A 497 -56.88 7.97 -5.56
N SER A 498 -56.26 6.79 -5.53
CA SER A 498 -55.16 6.53 -4.60
C SER A 498 -53.86 7.06 -5.21
N SER A 499 -53.28 8.06 -4.56
CA SER A 499 -52.05 8.74 -4.96
C SER A 499 -51.33 9.23 -3.69
N PRO A 500 -49.99 9.23 -3.64
CA PRO A 500 -49.24 9.63 -2.48
C PRO A 500 -49.48 11.10 -2.17
N THR A 501 -49.43 11.40 -0.88
CA THR A 501 -49.35 12.77 -0.38
C THR A 501 -47.98 13.37 -0.64
N HIS A 502 -47.87 14.69 -0.69
CA HIS A 502 -46.57 15.36 -0.79
C HIS A 502 -45.58 14.86 0.29
N THR A 503 -46.03 14.61 1.53
CA THR A 503 -45.17 14.07 2.60
C THR A 503 -44.62 12.68 2.26
N GLN A 504 -45.44 11.80 1.68
CA GLN A 504 -44.99 10.47 1.25
C GLN A 504 -44.01 10.54 0.07
N ALA A 505 -44.30 11.40 -0.92
CA ALA A 505 -43.41 11.64 -2.05
C ALA A 505 -42.05 12.18 -1.58
N LEU A 506 -42.06 13.20 -0.72
CA LEU A 506 -40.85 13.79 -0.15
C LEU A 506 -40.06 12.81 0.70
N SER A 507 -40.73 12.02 1.55
CA SER A 507 -40.06 10.95 2.31
C SER A 507 -39.38 9.92 1.43
N SER A 508 -39.90 9.70 0.21
CA SER A 508 -39.31 8.78 -0.76
C SER A 508 -38.04 9.36 -1.36
N LEU A 509 -38.08 10.64 -1.74
CA LEU A 509 -36.92 11.32 -2.29
C LEU A 509 -35.81 11.50 -1.23
N THR A 510 -36.16 11.92 -0.01
CA THR A 510 -35.18 12.12 1.06
C THR A 510 -34.54 10.81 1.51
N SER A 511 -35.22 9.66 1.38
CA SER A 511 -34.61 8.35 1.65
C SER A 511 -33.51 7.97 0.65
N LEU A 512 -33.48 8.63 -0.52
CA LEU A 512 -32.38 8.54 -1.49
C LEU A 512 -31.35 9.68 -1.31
N GLY A 513 -31.43 10.47 -0.24
CA GLY A 513 -30.62 11.70 -0.11
C GLY A 513 -30.99 12.81 -1.12
N GLY A 514 -32.09 12.65 -1.86
CA GLY A 514 -32.42 13.50 -2.99
C GLY A 514 -32.88 14.92 -2.62
N ARG A 515 -32.59 15.86 -3.52
CA ARG A 515 -32.92 17.29 -3.43
C ARG A 515 -33.99 17.66 -4.45
N MET A 516 -34.93 18.53 -4.06
CA MET A 516 -35.98 19.04 -4.95
C MET A 516 -35.81 20.54 -5.17
N ILE A 517 -35.64 20.93 -6.43
CA ILE A 517 -35.64 22.31 -6.88
C ILE A 517 -36.96 22.59 -7.60
N GLY A 518 -37.59 23.73 -7.30
CA GLY A 518 -38.84 24.13 -7.95
C GLY A 518 -38.63 25.20 -9.02
N MET A 519 -39.27 25.03 -10.18
CA MET A 519 -39.38 26.03 -11.23
C MET A 519 -40.86 26.38 -11.40
N ALA A 520 -41.28 27.48 -10.78
CA ALA A 520 -42.64 27.99 -10.87
C ALA A 520 -42.78 28.89 -12.11
N THR A 521 -43.35 28.36 -13.19
CA THR A 521 -43.53 29.10 -14.44
C THR A 521 -44.81 29.92 -14.38
N THR A 522 -44.82 31.03 -13.65
CA THR A 522 -46.04 31.82 -13.37
C THR A 522 -45.80 33.33 -13.49
N ASP A 523 -46.85 34.10 -13.75
CA ASP A 523 -46.80 35.56 -13.74
C ASP A 523 -46.83 36.10 -12.30
N GLY A 524 -45.70 36.04 -11.58
CA GLY A 524 -45.52 36.64 -10.26
C GLY A 524 -44.66 35.84 -9.28
N ASP A 525 -44.29 36.46 -8.16
CA ASP A 525 -43.42 35.83 -7.15
C ASP A 525 -44.21 35.21 -5.96
N SER A 526 -45.54 35.38 -5.92
CA SER A 526 -46.39 34.94 -4.80
C SER A 526 -47.63 34.22 -5.32
N GLY A 527 -47.63 32.88 -5.28
CA GLY A 527 -48.73 32.04 -5.77
C GLY A 527 -48.77 30.67 -5.09
N GLN A 528 -49.89 29.96 -5.25
CA GLN A 528 -50.10 28.62 -4.69
C GLN A 528 -49.07 27.60 -5.20
N THR A 529 -48.73 27.65 -6.49
CA THR A 529 -47.67 26.85 -7.13
C THR A 529 -46.34 27.00 -6.40
N LYS A 530 -45.90 28.25 -6.17
CA LYS A 530 -44.63 28.53 -5.48
C LYS A 530 -44.67 28.04 -4.03
N ALA A 531 -45.81 28.20 -3.35
CA ALA A 531 -45.97 27.69 -1.98
C ALA A 531 -45.86 26.15 -1.92
N ASP A 532 -46.44 25.45 -2.90
CA ASP A 532 -46.37 23.99 -2.98
C ASP A 532 -44.93 23.52 -3.23
N LEU A 533 -44.26 24.08 -4.23
CA LEU A 533 -42.86 23.77 -4.52
C LEU A 533 -41.92 24.16 -3.36
N THR A 534 -42.23 25.24 -2.63
CA THR A 534 -41.45 25.66 -1.45
C THR A 534 -41.53 24.62 -0.34
N ALA A 535 -42.67 23.94 -0.16
CA ALA A 535 -42.77 22.85 0.80
C ALA A 535 -41.80 21.72 0.45
N GLY A 536 -41.64 21.39 -0.84
CA GLY A 536 -40.69 20.38 -1.30
C GLY A 536 -39.23 20.79 -1.14
N ALA A 537 -38.88 22.02 -1.51
CA ALA A 537 -37.52 22.54 -1.33
C ALA A 537 -37.12 22.59 0.16
N LEU A 538 -38.02 23.00 1.05
CA LEU A 538 -37.78 23.02 2.49
C LEU A 538 -37.60 21.61 3.07
N ALA A 539 -38.44 20.64 2.66
CA ALA A 539 -38.41 19.28 3.18
C ALA A 539 -37.20 18.47 2.71
N THR A 540 -36.70 18.74 1.51
CA THR A 540 -35.51 18.08 0.95
C THR A 540 -34.19 18.78 1.30
N GLY A 541 -34.23 19.87 2.06
CA GLY A 541 -33.01 20.64 2.38
C GLY A 541 -32.43 21.43 1.21
N SER A 542 -33.21 21.65 0.15
CA SER A 542 -32.83 22.50 -1.01
C SER A 542 -32.98 23.98 -0.66
N VAL A 543 -32.23 24.40 0.34
CA VAL A 543 -32.28 25.72 0.96
C VAL A 543 -30.87 26.22 1.19
N VAL A 544 -30.64 27.51 0.91
CA VAL A 544 -29.33 28.14 1.08
C VAL A 544 -29.44 29.43 1.89
N PRO A 545 -28.38 29.90 2.56
CA PRO A 545 -28.41 31.22 3.19
C PRO A 545 -28.45 32.34 2.13
N PRO A 546 -28.97 33.55 2.44
CA PRO A 546 -28.92 34.68 1.51
C PRO A 546 -27.51 35.03 1.03
N SER A 547 -26.47 34.71 1.81
CA SER A 547 -25.06 34.91 1.44
C SER A 547 -24.58 34.00 0.29
N ALA A 548 -25.28 32.90 0.00
CA ALA A 548 -24.94 31.97 -1.08
C ALA A 548 -24.97 32.61 -2.48
N TRP A 549 -25.63 33.75 -2.63
CA TRP A 549 -25.65 34.52 -3.88
C TRP A 549 -24.43 35.44 -4.06
N GLY A 550 -23.42 35.31 -3.21
CA GLY A 550 -22.18 36.07 -3.28
C GLY A 550 -22.31 37.54 -2.83
N PRO A 551 -21.24 38.34 -2.98
CA PRO A 551 -21.24 39.77 -2.68
C PRO A 551 -22.10 40.56 -3.70
N ALA A 552 -22.33 41.85 -3.44
CA ALA A 552 -23.25 42.67 -4.23
C ALA A 552 -22.89 42.74 -5.73
N GLU A 553 -21.61 42.60 -6.08
CA GLU A 553 -21.09 42.67 -7.44
C GLU A 553 -21.37 41.41 -8.28
N MET A 554 -21.58 40.26 -7.62
CA MET A 554 -21.86 38.98 -8.29
C MET A 554 -23.37 38.69 -8.41
N ARG A 555 -24.21 39.49 -7.74
CA ARG A 555 -25.66 39.29 -7.73
C ARG A 555 -26.31 39.87 -8.99
N PRO A 556 -27.45 39.29 -9.42
CA PRO A 556 -28.30 39.92 -10.43
C PRO A 556 -28.67 41.36 -10.02
N PRO A 557 -28.81 42.31 -10.97
CA PRO A 557 -29.01 43.74 -10.68
C PRO A 557 -30.22 44.08 -9.79
N GLN A 558 -31.19 43.16 -9.66
CA GLN A 558 -32.40 43.32 -8.86
C GLN A 558 -32.40 42.47 -7.58
N CYS A 559 -31.25 41.98 -7.12
CA CYS A 559 -31.12 41.16 -5.91
C CYS A 559 -30.10 41.78 -4.94
N THR A 560 -30.55 42.17 -3.74
CA THR A 560 -29.66 42.72 -2.70
C THR A 560 -29.06 41.63 -1.80
N VAL A 561 -28.07 41.98 -0.95
CA VAL A 561 -27.27 41.03 -0.16
C VAL A 561 -28.09 40.16 0.81
N ASP A 562 -29.22 40.67 1.30
CA ASP A 562 -30.10 39.97 2.25
C ASP A 562 -31.29 39.26 1.58
N GLN A 563 -31.27 39.14 0.25
CA GLN A 563 -32.36 38.57 -0.53
C GLN A 563 -31.97 37.25 -1.21
N CYS A 564 -33.01 36.47 -1.55
CA CYS A 564 -32.91 35.26 -2.36
C CYS A 564 -33.07 35.63 -3.83
N CYS A 565 -32.08 35.38 -4.67
CA CYS A 565 -32.13 35.73 -6.09
C CYS A 565 -32.94 34.73 -6.94
N THR A 566 -34.10 34.29 -6.43
CA THR A 566 -34.98 33.28 -7.02
C THR A 566 -36.24 33.86 -7.67
N GLY A 567 -36.40 35.18 -7.67
CA GLY A 567 -37.48 35.85 -8.41
C GLY A 567 -37.23 35.85 -9.92
N ALA A 568 -38.24 36.25 -10.69
CA ALA A 568 -38.13 36.31 -12.15
C ALA A 568 -36.89 37.10 -12.62
N ASN A 569 -36.11 36.52 -13.53
CA ASN A 569 -34.83 37.06 -14.02
C ASN A 569 -33.82 37.37 -12.91
N GLY A 570 -33.79 36.57 -11.84
CA GLY A 570 -32.86 36.72 -10.72
C GLY A 570 -33.23 37.84 -9.75
N ARG A 571 -34.47 38.36 -9.80
CA ARG A 571 -34.95 39.37 -8.83
C ARG A 571 -34.86 38.84 -7.40
N GLY A 572 -34.50 39.71 -6.47
CA GLY A 572 -34.46 39.39 -5.04
C GLY A 572 -35.85 39.20 -4.43
N VAL A 573 -36.01 38.10 -3.72
CA VAL A 573 -37.19 37.72 -2.94
C VAL A 573 -36.81 37.66 -1.45
N ALA A 574 -37.75 37.96 -0.57
CA ALA A 574 -37.51 37.89 0.87
C ALA A 574 -37.22 36.44 1.31
N PRO A 575 -36.25 36.21 2.21
CA PRO A 575 -35.98 34.88 2.75
C PRO A 575 -37.10 34.41 3.68
N THR A 576 -37.26 33.09 3.76
CA THR A 576 -38.16 32.42 4.70
C THR A 576 -37.34 31.90 5.86
N ASN A 577 -37.53 32.43 7.08
CA ASN A 577 -36.76 32.06 8.27
C ASN A 577 -35.24 32.14 8.05
N ASN A 578 -34.76 33.23 7.43
CA ASN A 578 -33.36 33.45 7.05
C ASN A 578 -32.77 32.40 6.09
N LYS A 579 -33.62 31.63 5.41
CA LYS A 579 -33.23 30.69 4.37
C LYS A 579 -33.86 31.06 3.03
N CYS A 580 -33.19 30.71 1.96
CA CYS A 580 -33.64 30.85 0.59
C CYS A 580 -33.99 29.46 0.03
N PRO A 581 -35.28 29.07 0.03
CA PRO A 581 -35.70 27.88 -0.71
C PRO A 581 -35.39 28.05 -2.20
N LEU A 582 -34.82 27.01 -2.81
CA LEU A 582 -34.49 26.98 -4.23
C LEU A 582 -35.74 26.74 -5.08
N VAL A 583 -36.63 27.74 -5.08
CA VAL A 583 -37.84 27.78 -5.89
C VAL A 583 -37.85 29.06 -6.71
N PHE A 584 -37.61 28.90 -8.01
CA PHE A 584 -37.41 30.00 -8.94
C PHE A 584 -38.71 30.37 -9.64
N SER A 585 -38.92 31.66 -9.82
CA SER A 585 -40.00 32.19 -10.64
C SER A 585 -39.51 32.33 -12.08
N VAL A 586 -40.21 31.68 -13.01
CA VAL A 586 -39.91 31.70 -14.45
C VAL A 586 -41.11 32.29 -15.19
N SER A 587 -40.88 33.01 -16.30
CA SER A 587 -41.98 33.55 -17.11
C SER A 587 -42.85 32.43 -17.68
N LEU A 588 -44.16 32.68 -17.87
CA LEU A 588 -45.06 31.76 -18.60
C LEU A 588 -44.57 31.40 -20.02
N SER A 589 -43.75 32.25 -20.62
CA SER A 589 -43.14 31.97 -21.93
C SER A 589 -41.98 30.96 -21.87
N GLY A 590 -41.58 30.51 -20.68
CA GLY A 590 -40.36 29.73 -20.46
C GLY A 590 -39.08 30.56 -20.43
N THR A 591 -39.14 31.85 -20.78
CA THR A 591 -37.96 32.72 -20.80
C THR A 591 -37.29 32.77 -19.42
N GLY A 592 -35.99 32.45 -19.39
CA GLY A 592 -35.15 32.44 -18.18
C GLY A 592 -35.11 31.10 -17.45
N LEU A 593 -35.79 30.05 -17.94
CA LEU A 593 -35.76 28.72 -17.34
C LEU A 593 -34.34 28.13 -17.31
N ASN A 594 -33.62 28.17 -18.43
CA ASN A 594 -32.24 27.70 -18.53
C ASN A 594 -31.31 28.35 -17.50
N LEU A 595 -31.37 29.69 -17.37
CA LEU A 595 -30.58 30.43 -16.39
C LEU A 595 -30.97 30.04 -14.96
N ALA A 596 -32.27 29.93 -14.67
CA ALA A 596 -32.76 29.56 -13.35
C ALA A 596 -32.31 28.15 -12.94
N VAL A 597 -32.37 27.17 -13.87
CA VAL A 597 -31.90 25.80 -13.64
C VAL A 597 -30.42 25.76 -13.31
N VAL A 598 -29.58 26.36 -14.17
CA VAL A 598 -28.13 26.40 -13.95
C VAL A 598 -27.83 27.06 -12.61
N GLN A 599 -28.39 28.23 -12.36
CA GLN A 599 -28.18 28.98 -11.13
C GLN A 599 -28.65 28.22 -9.88
N ALA A 600 -29.77 27.50 -9.97
CA ALA A 600 -30.29 26.70 -8.87
C ALA A 600 -29.36 25.54 -8.51
N ILE A 601 -28.88 24.81 -9.51
CA ILE A 601 -28.01 23.65 -9.31
C ILE A 601 -26.65 24.10 -8.81
N LYS A 602 -26.03 25.13 -9.43
CA LYS A 602 -24.74 25.68 -8.95
C LYS A 602 -24.83 26.11 -7.48
N VAL A 603 -25.86 26.86 -7.12
CA VAL A 603 -26.01 27.32 -5.73
C VAL A 603 -26.31 26.16 -4.77
N LEU A 604 -27.06 25.14 -5.21
CA LEU A 604 -27.27 23.93 -4.43
C LEU A 604 -25.94 23.20 -4.19
N THR A 605 -25.17 22.92 -5.25
CA THR A 605 -23.94 22.12 -5.14
C THR A 605 -22.76 22.85 -4.50
N THR A 606 -22.83 24.18 -4.39
CA THR A 606 -21.79 24.95 -3.68
C THR A 606 -22.16 25.32 -2.25
N TYR A 607 -23.46 25.53 -1.94
CA TYR A 607 -23.88 26.14 -0.67
C TYR A 607 -24.92 25.34 0.12
N VAL A 608 -25.30 24.14 -0.33
CA VAL A 608 -26.00 23.21 0.56
C VAL A 608 -25.02 22.72 1.60
N THR A 609 -25.45 22.64 2.86
CA THR A 609 -24.64 22.03 3.90
C THR A 609 -24.82 20.52 3.86
N LEU A 610 -23.72 19.79 3.95
CA LEU A 610 -23.68 18.32 4.02
C LEU A 610 -23.06 17.90 5.36
N ASP A 611 -23.54 16.79 5.90
CA ASP A 611 -22.81 16.07 6.95
C ASP A 611 -21.82 15.12 6.27
N ILE A 612 -20.52 15.29 6.52
CA ILE A 612 -19.44 14.55 5.84
C ILE A 612 -18.93 13.45 6.75
N SER A 613 -19.01 12.20 6.30
CA SER A 613 -18.51 11.01 7.02
C SER A 613 -17.66 10.16 6.10
N ALA A 614 -16.77 9.35 6.68
CA ALA A 614 -15.95 8.38 5.96
C ALA A 614 -16.29 6.96 6.42
N ALA A 615 -16.20 6.00 5.50
CA ALA A 615 -16.29 4.58 5.77
C ALA A 615 -15.26 3.84 4.93
N ALA A 616 -14.78 2.70 5.42
CA ALA A 616 -13.97 1.78 4.63
C ALA A 616 -14.89 0.80 3.89
N GLU A 617 -14.63 0.59 2.62
CA GLU A 617 -15.26 -0.41 1.77
C GLU A 617 -14.17 -1.36 1.26
N ASP A 618 -14.45 -2.65 1.35
CA ASP A 618 -13.50 -3.70 0.95
C ASP A 618 -13.31 -3.74 -0.57
N ASP A 619 -12.11 -4.11 -1.03
CA ASP A 619 -11.87 -4.44 -2.43
C ASP A 619 -12.10 -5.95 -2.65
N GLU A 620 -13.31 -6.29 -3.10
CA GLU A 620 -13.76 -7.67 -3.34
C GLU A 620 -12.94 -8.43 -4.43
N SER A 621 -11.91 -7.81 -5.00
CA SER A 621 -10.97 -8.48 -5.91
C SER A 621 -9.91 -9.30 -5.19
N ASP A 622 -9.62 -9.01 -3.91
CA ASP A 622 -8.71 -9.80 -3.10
C ASP A 622 -9.46 -10.91 -2.30
N THR A 623 -8.70 -11.74 -1.59
CA THR A 623 -9.26 -12.93 -0.90
C THR A 623 -9.68 -12.66 0.55
N VAL A 624 -9.35 -11.50 1.10
CA VAL A 624 -9.48 -11.18 2.52
C VAL A 624 -10.16 -9.84 2.67
N ASP A 625 -11.29 -9.81 3.37
CA ASP A 625 -11.95 -8.55 3.73
C ASP A 625 -11.00 -7.66 4.54
N ALA A 626 -10.33 -6.72 3.88
CA ALA A 626 -9.27 -5.89 4.42
C ALA A 626 -9.81 -4.95 5.49
N VAL A 627 -11.07 -4.50 5.32
CA VAL A 627 -11.77 -3.70 6.31
C VAL A 627 -11.94 -4.49 7.61
N SER A 628 -12.43 -5.72 7.52
CA SER A 628 -12.60 -6.61 8.67
C SER A 628 -11.28 -7.16 9.18
N ALA A 629 -10.21 -7.23 8.40
CA ALA A 629 -8.92 -7.79 8.79
C ALA A 629 -8.01 -6.75 9.45
N PHE A 630 -7.99 -5.51 8.94
CA PHE A 630 -6.95 -4.54 9.26
C PHE A 630 -7.46 -3.18 9.73
N VAL A 631 -8.68 -2.74 9.42
CA VAL A 631 -9.17 -1.43 9.89
C VAL A 631 -9.70 -1.53 11.34
N ASP A 632 -9.21 -0.68 12.25
CA ASP A 632 -9.80 -0.50 13.60
C ASP A 632 -10.90 0.56 13.58
N ARG A 633 -10.57 1.78 13.14
CA ARG A 633 -11.49 2.92 13.13
C ARG A 633 -11.03 4.03 12.18
N ILE A 634 -11.97 4.89 11.83
CA ILE A 634 -11.75 6.12 11.05
C ILE A 634 -12.22 7.31 11.89
N ILE A 635 -11.39 8.33 12.04
CA ILE A 635 -11.65 9.48 12.92
C ILE A 635 -11.68 10.77 12.11
N ALA A 636 -12.74 11.57 12.25
CA ALA A 636 -12.80 12.92 11.68
C ALA A 636 -11.80 13.85 12.39
N ASN A 637 -10.71 14.21 11.71
CA ASN A 637 -9.62 15.00 12.28
C ASN A 637 -9.77 16.50 11.96
N ASN A 638 -10.41 17.25 12.86
CA ASN A 638 -10.59 18.70 12.71
C ASN A 638 -9.41 19.55 13.22
N LEU A 639 -8.31 18.91 13.61
CA LEU A 639 -7.07 19.52 14.10
C LEU A 639 -5.87 19.27 13.18
N ALA A 640 -6.05 18.50 12.11
CA ALA A 640 -5.01 18.21 11.13
C ALA A 640 -4.43 19.50 10.51
N PRO A 641 -3.12 19.51 10.18
CA PRO A 641 -2.47 20.64 9.52
C PRO A 641 -2.98 20.85 8.09
N GLU A 642 -2.55 21.94 7.44
CA GLU A 642 -2.85 22.19 6.02
C GLU A 642 -2.47 20.96 5.16
N PRO A 643 -3.30 20.56 4.18
CA PRO A 643 -4.41 21.32 3.58
C PRO A 643 -5.77 21.20 4.30
N CYS A 644 -5.83 20.53 5.45
CA CYS A 644 -7.07 20.26 6.17
C CYS A 644 -7.70 21.53 6.78
N THR A 645 -9.00 21.72 6.59
CA THR A 645 -9.71 22.86 7.17
C THR A 645 -9.93 22.65 8.67
N SER A 646 -9.16 23.37 9.49
CA SER A 646 -9.27 23.31 10.94
C SER A 646 -10.55 23.94 11.51
N GLY A 647 -10.99 23.45 12.67
CA GLY A 647 -12.07 24.06 13.46
C GLY A 647 -13.50 23.77 12.99
N LEU A 648 -13.67 22.88 12.00
CA LEU A 648 -14.99 22.35 11.63
C LEU A 648 -15.58 21.53 12.79
N ARG A 649 -16.91 21.54 12.91
CA ARG A 649 -17.61 20.84 13.99
C ARG A 649 -17.75 19.36 13.65
N VAL A 650 -17.14 18.51 14.46
CA VAL A 650 -17.28 17.05 14.41
C VAL A 650 -18.26 16.54 15.47
N ILE A 651 -18.94 15.44 15.15
CA ILE A 651 -19.77 14.67 16.07
C ILE A 651 -19.44 13.18 15.92
N ASP A 652 -19.73 12.43 16.97
CA ASP A 652 -19.87 10.98 16.93
C ASP A 652 -21.34 10.67 16.57
N LYS A 653 -21.57 10.23 15.34
CA LYS A 653 -22.93 9.99 14.81
C LYS A 653 -23.42 8.58 15.13
N ASN A 654 -22.53 7.60 15.17
CA ASN A 654 -22.85 6.19 15.43
C ASN A 654 -22.86 5.83 16.94
N LEU A 655 -22.42 6.74 17.81
CA LEU A 655 -22.32 6.64 19.28
C LEU A 655 -21.29 5.62 19.78
N ASP A 656 -20.20 5.41 19.05
CA ASP A 656 -19.09 4.52 19.42
C ASP A 656 -17.98 5.22 20.24
N SER A 657 -18.17 6.49 20.61
CA SER A 657 -17.22 7.38 21.29
C SER A 657 -16.08 7.90 20.41
N VAL A 658 -16.14 7.70 19.09
CA VAL A 658 -15.22 8.23 18.10
C VAL A 658 -15.96 9.25 17.24
N ALA A 659 -15.35 10.43 17.05
CA ALA A 659 -15.95 11.42 16.16
C ALA A 659 -15.72 10.99 14.70
N ASP A 660 -16.80 10.72 13.97
CA ASP A 660 -16.77 10.12 12.62
C ASP A 660 -17.38 11.04 11.55
N THR A 661 -18.01 12.15 11.96
CA THR A 661 -18.81 12.98 11.06
C THR A 661 -18.56 14.47 11.28
N TYR A 662 -18.17 15.19 10.23
CA TYR A 662 -18.24 16.64 10.18
C TYR A 662 -19.68 17.10 9.90
N THR A 663 -20.16 18.11 10.61
CA THR A 663 -21.56 18.55 10.47
C THR A 663 -21.69 19.92 9.83
N ASN A 664 -22.70 20.07 8.98
CA ASN A 664 -23.05 21.32 8.28
C ASN A 664 -21.89 21.94 7.46
N VAL A 665 -21.14 21.11 6.73
CA VAL A 665 -20.02 21.55 5.90
C VAL A 665 -20.54 22.04 4.54
N PHE A 666 -20.11 23.21 4.09
CA PHE A 666 -20.34 23.63 2.70
C PHE A 666 -19.34 22.92 1.80
N PRO A 667 -19.71 22.45 0.60
CA PRO A 667 -18.77 21.93 -0.39
C PRO A 667 -17.62 22.91 -0.70
N GLY A 668 -16.40 22.40 -0.83
CA GLY A 668 -15.20 23.21 -1.09
C GLY A 668 -14.00 22.94 -0.19
N PRO A 669 -14.10 23.03 1.15
CA PRO A 669 -12.97 22.80 2.06
C PRO A 669 -12.49 21.36 1.98
N THR A 670 -11.19 21.17 2.17
CA THR A 670 -10.60 19.84 2.40
C THR A 670 -10.86 19.42 3.84
N VAL A 671 -11.34 18.19 4.02
CA VAL A 671 -11.52 17.54 5.32
C VAL A 671 -10.58 16.35 5.44
N CYS A 672 -10.26 15.93 6.66
CA CYS A 672 -9.27 14.89 6.87
C CYS A 672 -9.76 13.82 7.83
N PHE A 673 -9.40 12.59 7.53
CA PHE A 673 -9.75 11.44 8.35
C PHE A 673 -8.50 10.68 8.74
N ASP A 674 -8.32 10.42 10.03
CA ASP A 674 -7.28 9.53 10.51
C ASP A 674 -7.76 8.09 10.34
N VAL A 675 -7.00 7.27 9.63
CA VAL A 675 -7.21 5.83 9.50
C VAL A 675 -6.27 5.14 10.46
N LEU A 676 -6.84 4.29 11.33
CA LEU A 676 -6.07 3.52 12.30
C LEU A 676 -6.18 2.04 11.96
N PRO A 677 -5.08 1.38 11.58
CA PRO A 677 -5.04 -0.07 11.49
C PRO A 677 -5.13 -0.73 12.88
N LYS A 678 -5.61 -1.96 12.93
CA LYS A 678 -5.51 -2.85 14.10
C LYS A 678 -4.36 -3.83 13.92
N ILE A 679 -3.95 -4.44 15.03
CA ILE A 679 -3.01 -5.55 15.04
C ILE A 679 -3.55 -6.69 14.17
N ASN A 680 -2.76 -7.11 13.18
CA ASN A 680 -3.09 -8.24 12.33
C ASN A 680 -3.10 -9.53 13.16
N VAL A 681 -4.27 -10.18 13.22
CA VAL A 681 -4.42 -11.51 13.83
C VAL A 681 -5.10 -12.49 12.86
N SER A 682 -5.33 -12.04 11.63
CA SER A 682 -6.19 -12.70 10.64
C SER A 682 -5.38 -13.38 9.55
N VAL A 683 -4.29 -12.74 9.11
CA VAL A 683 -3.47 -13.19 7.98
C VAL A 683 -2.06 -13.47 8.50
N PRO A 684 -1.64 -14.76 8.58
CA PRO A 684 -0.25 -15.09 8.89
C PRO A 684 0.67 -14.71 7.71
N PRO A 685 1.97 -14.52 7.98
CA PRO A 685 2.95 -14.28 6.93
C PRO A 685 3.13 -15.52 6.03
N THR A 686 3.78 -15.30 4.90
CA THR A 686 4.20 -16.30 3.90
C THR A 686 5.66 -16.03 3.53
N GLU A 687 6.25 -16.82 2.65
CA GLU A 687 7.61 -16.55 2.12
C GLU A 687 7.62 -15.31 1.21
N GLU A 688 6.51 -15.00 0.54
CA GLU A 688 6.35 -13.75 -0.24
C GLU A 688 5.50 -12.70 0.52
N PRO A 689 5.71 -11.39 0.28
CA PRO A 689 4.86 -10.33 0.82
C PRO A 689 3.42 -10.41 0.31
N GLN A 690 2.45 -10.08 1.18
CA GLN A 690 1.02 -10.08 0.83
C GLN A 690 0.39 -8.69 0.94
N MET A 691 -0.20 -8.21 -0.15
CA MET A 691 -0.85 -6.90 -0.24
C MET A 691 -2.37 -7.01 -0.29
N PHE A 692 -3.07 -6.30 0.61
CA PHE A 692 -4.54 -6.22 0.66
C PHE A 692 -5.04 -4.78 0.51
N THR A 693 -6.21 -4.59 -0.10
CA THR A 693 -6.69 -3.25 -0.45
C THR A 693 -8.04 -2.91 0.17
N ALA A 694 -8.17 -1.70 0.70
CA ALA A 694 -9.45 -1.12 1.07
C ALA A 694 -9.65 0.28 0.46
N ASN A 695 -10.91 0.67 0.30
CA ASN A 695 -11.29 2.00 -0.17
C ASN A 695 -11.86 2.82 0.98
N ILE A 696 -11.26 3.97 1.28
CA ILE A 696 -11.84 4.96 2.19
C ILE A 696 -12.76 5.88 1.39
N VAL A 697 -14.07 5.72 1.59
CA VAL A 697 -15.13 6.42 0.86
C VAL A 697 -15.69 7.54 1.72
N VAL A 698 -15.50 8.78 1.28
CA VAL A 698 -16.07 9.97 1.92
C VAL A 698 -17.42 10.30 1.30
N THR A 699 -18.44 10.38 2.14
CA THR A 699 -19.83 10.62 1.74
C THR A 699 -20.40 11.89 2.36
N GLY A 700 -21.20 12.62 1.57
CA GLY A 700 -22.09 13.68 2.02
C GLY A 700 -23.48 13.13 2.34
N ASP A 701 -24.00 13.45 3.52
CA ASP A 701 -25.26 12.97 4.10
C ASP A 701 -25.41 11.44 4.13
N GLY A 702 -24.30 10.70 4.04
CA GLY A 702 -24.26 9.24 3.98
C GLY A 702 -24.75 8.65 2.65
N VAL A 703 -24.85 9.44 1.58
CA VAL A 703 -25.33 8.98 0.26
C VAL A 703 -24.43 9.41 -0.89
N THR A 704 -24.07 10.68 -0.96
CA THR A 704 -23.30 11.22 -2.09
C THR A 704 -21.83 10.98 -1.88
N THR A 705 -21.20 10.16 -2.71
CA THR A 705 -19.74 9.97 -2.71
C THR A 705 -19.07 11.26 -3.18
N LEU A 706 -18.19 11.80 -2.35
CA LEU A 706 -17.45 13.03 -2.63
C LEU A 706 -16.03 12.73 -3.11
N SER A 707 -15.38 11.77 -2.46
CA SER A 707 -14.02 11.34 -2.76
C SER A 707 -13.81 9.92 -2.25
N THR A 708 -12.93 9.19 -2.93
CA THR A 708 -12.48 7.85 -2.53
C THR A 708 -10.95 7.82 -2.59
N ARG A 709 -10.32 7.15 -1.62
CA ARG A 709 -8.88 6.88 -1.59
C ARG A 709 -8.63 5.40 -1.35
N LYS A 710 -7.63 4.83 -2.01
CA LYS A 710 -7.16 3.48 -1.71
C LYS A 710 -6.22 3.51 -0.52
N VAL A 711 -6.26 2.44 0.27
CA VAL A 711 -5.35 2.17 1.37
C VAL A 711 -4.92 0.71 1.26
N PHE A 712 -3.63 0.49 1.38
CA PHE A 712 -2.96 -0.78 1.25
C PHE A 712 -2.52 -1.29 2.61
N PHE A 713 -2.67 -2.58 2.84
CA PHE A 713 -2.24 -3.26 4.07
C PHE A 713 -1.26 -4.38 3.69
N LEU A 714 0.00 -4.18 4.04
CA LEU A 714 1.12 -5.07 3.72
C LEU A 714 1.36 -6.02 4.89
N VAL A 715 1.17 -7.31 4.66
CA VAL A 715 1.66 -8.33 5.58
C VAL A 715 3.06 -8.72 5.08
N PRO A 716 4.14 -8.33 5.79
CA PRO A 716 5.49 -8.72 5.42
C PRO A 716 5.65 -10.24 5.49
N PRO A 717 6.61 -10.81 4.74
CA PRO A 717 6.90 -12.23 4.78
C PRO A 717 7.50 -12.66 6.13
N GLU A 718 7.67 -13.98 6.29
CA GLU A 718 8.43 -14.58 7.40
C GLU A 718 9.68 -15.20 6.79
N ILE A 719 10.81 -14.53 7.05
CA ILE A 719 12.13 -14.90 6.54
C ILE A 719 12.92 -15.53 7.71
N PRO A 720 13.54 -16.71 7.52
CA PRO A 720 14.41 -17.31 8.53
C PRO A 720 15.60 -16.39 8.82
N PRO A 721 16.01 -16.20 10.09
CA PRO A 721 17.23 -15.44 10.36
C PRO A 721 18.46 -16.23 9.86
N PRO A 722 19.52 -15.54 9.41
CA PRO A 722 20.74 -16.18 8.97
C PRO A 722 21.44 -16.93 10.12
N PRO A 723 22.28 -17.93 9.81
CA PRO A 723 23.17 -18.54 10.79
C PRO A 723 24.17 -17.52 11.34
N ILE A 724 24.07 -17.21 12.65
CA ILE A 724 24.96 -16.28 13.36
C ILE A 724 26.08 -16.99 14.13
N HIS A 725 27.29 -16.41 14.12
CA HIS A 725 28.47 -16.90 14.85
C HIS A 725 28.72 -16.26 16.24
#